data_AF-A0A482WR70-F1
#
_entry.id   AF-A0A482WR70-F1
#
_cell.length_a   1.000
_cell.length_b   1.000
_cell.length_c   1.000
_cell.angle_alpha   90.00
_cell.angle_beta   90.00
_cell.angle_gamma   90.00
#
_symmetry.space_group_name_H-M   'P 1'
#
loop_
_entity.id
_entity.type
_entity.pdbx_description
1 polymer ?
#
loop_
_entity_poly.entity_id
_entity_poly.type
_entity_poly.pdbx_seq_one_letter_code
_entity_poly.pdbx_strand_id
1 'polypeptide(L)'
;MIWIRLSTLFSTFFIALLKAARHNAEVGCQLPERWSGAWFQSGVRQPIVIDRTRISNKGRCFTNDGDKFHMFDDKSMCYRCVVIHEKHENVLQYKETFCVHTRDSLHSLCQLITGDALLFSMFREEGVAVPCPFRGGHTFTYNRGHGECRYPLSTIDSCTHESRLLFQYHACPDVHATESAVEELQCLATWKEGSLRYLVGKVHHSHATSNEERFRCFVWEKVTANDADQLIDEGSRPRSPDDVSADYRVAQSGDATCNGLFSPLEGSKTMTLKKAPATSKCRYPPWLTTSTHWHTLDYSRTYLFHHRNTTLHIANTTNSNSDGGGAATLGNTAAQQLTAAHAQSLMDGQQDIRLVCTELKAVSTEVAQLVGHYTMGCQNGFMCMMFYKRDSHVIELQTGTPTKRLEEACTSAYFDRSSAPYITLVTTNPEQRKCPHFGRYSVSGVTRRDQRRARSHEIQSHPIDLIGTLSHGYANQNYRRSAGSRNLQSFGDDDDGCSLDLKTLVVGCSASDTMEFRSDCDNSPDKPRVTSVYQCHGGWVENGTHYLITTPLSRSSRGARRYCFAYEATGGSSASVGLGPPAGASVIRFSTSSNTCTRDSASTAAGASNVLAFNITNQGQCTETSSSTRLEPSALLHLTALLQFLLVMHFANLRLHSPLISHSRIPVR
;
A
#
# COMPACT_ATOMS: atom_id res chain seq x y z
N MET A 1 24.71 2.91 72.61
CA MET A 1 23.89 3.15 71.40
C MET A 1 24.62 2.86 70.08
N ILE A 2 25.94 3.07 69.96
CA ILE A 2 26.68 2.85 68.69
C ILE A 2 26.82 1.36 68.31
N TRP A 3 27.03 0.47 69.30
CA TRP A 3 27.16 -0.98 69.06
C TRP A 3 25.89 -1.66 68.54
N ILE A 4 24.70 -1.19 68.97
CA ILE A 4 23.41 -1.72 68.50
C ILE A 4 23.18 -1.32 67.03
N ARG A 5 23.58 -0.10 66.64
CA ARG A 5 23.44 0.37 65.24
C ARG A 5 24.39 -0.35 64.27
N LEU A 6 25.61 -0.71 64.71
CA LEU A 6 26.54 -1.52 63.91
C LEU A 6 26.03 -2.96 63.72
N SER A 7 25.48 -3.57 64.78
CA SER A 7 24.89 -4.91 64.75
C SER A 7 23.71 -5.01 63.77
N THR A 8 22.81 -4.01 63.78
CA THR A 8 21.67 -3.97 62.85
C THR A 8 22.11 -3.77 61.40
N LEU A 9 23.13 -2.94 61.15
CA LEU A 9 23.66 -2.73 59.79
C LEU A 9 24.33 -3.99 59.24
N PHE A 10 25.14 -4.68 60.04
CA PHE A 10 25.75 -5.96 59.66
C PHE A 10 24.71 -7.04 59.40
N SER A 11 23.67 -7.13 60.23
CA SER A 11 22.57 -8.08 60.04
C SER A 11 21.77 -7.79 58.76
N THR A 12 21.45 -6.52 58.48
CA THR A 12 20.76 -6.15 57.23
C THR A 12 21.61 -6.39 55.99
N PHE A 13 22.93 -6.16 56.07
CA PHE A 13 23.86 -6.41 54.97
C PHE A 13 24.03 -7.91 54.74
N PHE A 14 24.11 -8.72 55.79
CA PHE A 14 24.21 -10.17 55.70
C PHE A 14 22.90 -10.80 55.19
N ILE A 15 21.74 -10.28 55.59
CA ILE A 15 20.43 -10.68 55.05
C ILE A 15 20.29 -10.26 53.58
N ALA A 16 20.81 -9.09 53.19
CA ALA A 16 20.84 -8.65 51.79
C ALA A 16 21.79 -9.51 50.94
N LEU A 17 22.96 -9.90 51.47
CA LEU A 17 23.88 -10.85 50.85
C LEU A 17 23.28 -12.26 50.75
N LEU A 18 22.57 -12.74 51.77
CA LEU A 18 21.86 -14.02 51.74
C LEU A 18 20.67 -13.99 50.78
N LYS A 19 19.97 -12.86 50.66
CA LYS A 19 18.90 -12.66 49.66
C LYS A 19 19.46 -12.56 48.24
N ALA A 20 20.58 -11.86 48.03
CA ALA A 20 21.26 -11.78 46.73
C ALA A 20 21.87 -13.14 46.33
N ALA A 21 22.44 -13.88 47.29
CA ALA A 21 22.94 -15.24 47.09
C ALA A 21 21.79 -16.25 46.84
N ARG A 22 20.63 -16.09 47.50
CA ARG A 22 19.42 -16.87 47.18
C ARG A 22 18.82 -16.51 45.82
N HIS A 23 18.86 -15.24 45.41
CA HIS A 23 18.36 -14.84 44.10
C HIS A 23 19.21 -15.38 42.95
N ASN A 24 20.54 -15.50 43.15
CA ASN A 24 21.46 -16.15 42.21
C ASN A 24 21.40 -17.68 42.24
N ALA A 25 20.94 -18.29 43.34
CA ALA A 25 20.80 -19.74 43.46
C ALA A 25 19.51 -20.29 42.81
N GLU A 26 18.59 -19.41 42.38
CA GLU A 26 17.26 -19.79 41.88
C GLU A 26 17.07 -19.56 40.37
N VAL A 27 18.12 -19.14 39.64
CA VAL A 27 18.08 -19.07 38.17
C VAL A 27 18.64 -20.38 37.61
N GLY A 28 17.79 -21.40 37.49
CA GLY A 28 18.11 -22.59 36.70
C GLY A 28 18.48 -22.21 35.26
N CYS A 29 19.15 -23.09 34.51
CA CYS A 29 19.50 -22.78 33.12
C CYS A 29 18.27 -22.36 32.31
N GLN A 30 18.32 -21.17 31.72
CA GLN A 30 17.27 -20.63 30.87
C GLN A 30 17.81 -20.35 29.47
N LEU A 31 17.12 -20.91 28.48
CA LEU A 31 17.30 -20.58 27.08
C LEU A 31 16.62 -19.23 26.79
N PRO A 32 17.19 -18.39 25.92
CA PRO A 32 16.60 -17.11 25.54
C PRO A 32 15.14 -17.26 25.09
N GLU A 33 14.24 -16.45 25.65
CA GLU A 33 12.80 -16.53 25.36
C GLU A 33 12.48 -16.34 23.88
N ARG A 34 13.21 -15.46 23.20
CA ARG A 34 13.04 -15.25 21.75
C ARG A 34 13.33 -16.50 20.92
N TRP A 35 14.07 -17.49 21.41
CA TRP A 35 14.28 -18.76 20.70
C TRP A 35 13.08 -19.70 20.80
N SER A 36 12.10 -19.39 21.64
CA SER A 36 10.92 -20.23 21.83
C SER A 36 10.18 -20.45 20.51
N GLY A 37 9.72 -21.67 20.27
CA GLY A 37 8.94 -22.05 19.09
C GLY A 37 9.50 -23.26 18.33
N ALA A 38 8.99 -23.48 17.13
CA ALA A 38 9.34 -24.60 16.26
C ALA A 38 10.46 -24.24 15.26
N TRP A 39 11.45 -25.12 15.17
CA TRP A 39 12.64 -24.97 14.34
C TRP A 39 12.84 -26.19 13.45
N PHE A 40 13.17 -25.93 12.20
CA PHE A 40 13.53 -26.94 11.22
C PHE A 40 15.05 -27.11 11.19
N GLN A 41 15.50 -28.36 11.09
CA GLN A 41 16.90 -28.73 10.87
C GLN A 41 16.95 -29.83 9.80
N SER A 42 17.86 -29.69 8.85
CA SER A 42 18.09 -30.71 7.81
C SER A 42 18.36 -32.09 8.42
N GLY A 43 17.72 -33.12 7.85
CA GLY A 43 17.83 -34.51 8.29
C GLY A 43 17.02 -34.88 9.55
N VAL A 44 16.36 -33.90 10.21
CA VAL A 44 15.50 -34.16 11.37
C VAL A 44 14.03 -34.17 10.93
N ARG A 45 13.35 -35.32 11.11
CA ARG A 45 11.97 -35.52 10.61
C ARG A 45 10.91 -34.69 11.32
N GLN A 46 11.09 -34.40 12.61
CA GLN A 46 10.14 -33.64 13.41
C GLN A 46 10.72 -32.26 13.74
N PRO A 47 9.88 -31.21 13.82
CA PRO A 47 10.33 -29.89 14.21
C PRO A 47 10.95 -29.93 15.62
N ILE A 48 12.08 -29.26 15.76
CA ILE A 48 12.78 -29.06 17.03
C ILE A 48 12.04 -27.96 17.77
N VAL A 49 11.42 -28.30 18.89
CA VAL A 49 10.71 -27.34 19.74
C VAL A 49 11.66 -26.87 20.82
N ILE A 50 11.85 -25.56 20.89
CA ILE A 50 12.65 -24.90 21.92
C ILE A 50 11.68 -24.22 22.89
N ASP A 51 11.84 -24.54 24.17
CA ASP A 51 11.18 -23.89 25.29
C ASP A 51 12.24 -23.21 26.17
N ARG A 52 11.82 -22.49 27.23
CA ARG A 52 12.75 -21.79 28.14
C ARG A 52 13.77 -22.71 28.83
N THR A 53 13.54 -24.01 28.93
CA THR A 53 14.42 -24.93 29.67
C THR A 53 14.78 -26.20 28.90
N ARG A 54 14.28 -26.38 27.67
CA ARG A 54 14.38 -27.65 26.94
C ARG A 54 14.48 -27.42 25.44
N ILE A 55 15.25 -28.28 24.77
CA ILE A 55 15.25 -28.44 23.31
C ILE A 55 14.81 -29.88 23.02
N SER A 56 13.76 -30.08 22.24
CA SER A 56 13.04 -31.36 22.14
C SER A 56 13.92 -32.58 21.81
N ASN A 57 14.92 -32.41 20.94
CA ASN A 57 15.85 -33.47 20.51
C ASN A 57 17.22 -33.46 21.23
N LYS A 58 17.49 -32.48 22.11
CA LYS A 58 18.75 -32.39 22.89
C LYS A 58 18.57 -32.61 24.38
N GLY A 59 17.35 -32.41 24.89
CA GLY A 59 17.00 -32.58 26.30
C GLY A 59 16.87 -31.28 27.08
N ARG A 60 16.99 -31.39 28.40
CA ARG A 60 16.80 -30.29 29.37
C ARG A 60 18.11 -29.55 29.60
N CYS A 61 18.07 -28.22 29.70
CA CYS A 61 19.23 -27.46 30.08
C CYS A 61 19.49 -27.56 31.60
N PHE A 62 20.74 -27.84 31.97
CA PHE A 62 21.18 -27.97 33.36
C PHE A 62 21.87 -26.68 33.85
N THR A 63 22.84 -26.20 33.09
CA THR A 63 23.62 -24.97 33.34
C THR A 63 24.01 -24.31 32.02
N ASN A 64 24.21 -23.00 31.99
CA ASN A 64 24.74 -22.29 30.84
C ASN A 64 25.85 -21.32 31.23
N ASP A 65 26.74 -21.04 30.29
CA ASP A 65 27.80 -20.03 30.39
C ASP A 65 27.93 -19.35 29.01
N GLY A 66 27.42 -18.11 28.91
CA GLY A 66 27.36 -17.39 27.65
C GLY A 66 26.56 -18.12 26.57
N ASP A 67 27.24 -18.52 25.50
CA ASP A 67 26.73 -19.27 24.34
C ASP A 67 26.80 -20.79 24.53
N LYS A 68 27.31 -21.28 25.66
CA LYS A 68 27.52 -22.70 25.96
C LYS A 68 26.43 -23.22 26.89
N PHE A 69 25.81 -24.32 26.51
CA PHE A 69 24.69 -24.93 27.21
C PHE A 69 25.01 -26.37 27.59
N HIS A 70 24.83 -26.70 28.87
CA HIS A 70 24.95 -28.05 29.38
C HIS A 70 23.60 -28.75 29.26
N MET A 71 23.47 -29.63 28.28
CA MET A 71 22.22 -30.31 27.96
C MET A 71 22.22 -31.74 28.50
N PHE A 72 21.14 -32.14 29.16
CA PHE A 72 20.93 -33.51 29.62
C PHE A 72 19.77 -34.15 28.86
N ASP A 73 20.05 -35.25 28.18
CA ASP A 73 19.07 -36.00 27.40
C ASP A 73 18.46 -37.13 28.24
N ASP A 74 17.20 -36.95 28.62
CA ASP A 74 16.46 -37.91 29.44
C ASP A 74 16.34 -39.30 28.77
N LYS A 75 16.37 -39.39 27.43
CA LYS A 75 16.19 -40.65 26.70
C LYS A 75 17.45 -41.50 26.70
N SER A 76 18.60 -40.87 26.49
CA SER A 76 19.90 -41.56 26.43
C SER A 76 20.68 -41.50 27.74
N MET A 77 20.16 -40.78 28.75
CA MET A 77 20.79 -40.57 30.05
C MET A 77 22.25 -40.12 29.92
N CYS A 78 22.47 -39.05 29.17
CA CYS A 78 23.80 -38.49 28.94
C CYS A 78 23.79 -36.97 28.88
N TYR A 79 24.99 -36.43 28.98
CA TYR A 79 25.29 -35.00 28.95
C TYR A 79 25.96 -34.64 27.62
N ARG A 80 25.65 -33.44 27.13
CA ARG A 80 26.27 -32.84 25.95
C ARG A 80 26.58 -31.37 26.24
N CYS A 81 27.71 -30.88 25.75
CA CYS A 81 27.87 -29.45 25.57
C CYS A 81 27.31 -29.06 24.20
N VAL A 82 26.47 -28.02 24.17
CA VAL A 82 25.94 -27.42 22.95
C VAL A 82 26.32 -25.94 22.95
N VAL A 83 27.04 -25.50 21.93
CA VAL A 83 27.44 -24.08 21.77
C VAL A 83 26.59 -23.48 20.67
N ILE A 84 25.69 -22.56 21.04
CA ILE A 84 24.64 -22.02 20.15
C ILE A 84 24.92 -20.54 19.88
N HIS A 85 25.05 -20.20 18.60
CA HIS A 85 25.19 -18.85 18.10
C HIS A 85 23.91 -18.41 17.40
N GLU A 86 23.33 -17.31 17.89
CA GLU A 86 22.22 -16.64 17.22
C GLU A 86 22.75 -15.75 16.11
N LYS A 87 22.55 -16.17 14.85
CA LYS A 87 22.96 -15.37 13.67
C LYS A 87 21.85 -14.37 13.29
N HIS A 88 20.60 -14.75 13.49
CA HIS A 88 19.39 -13.93 13.29
C HIS A 88 18.24 -14.50 14.14
N GLU A 89 17.16 -13.75 14.35
CA GLU A 89 15.97 -14.23 15.09
C GLU A 89 15.33 -15.49 14.48
N ASN A 90 15.61 -15.74 13.20
CA ASN A 90 15.12 -16.90 12.43
C ASN A 90 16.21 -17.94 12.14
N VAL A 91 17.46 -17.73 12.61
CA VAL A 91 18.60 -18.60 12.30
C VAL A 91 19.48 -18.80 13.53
N LEU A 92 19.53 -20.05 14.00
CA LEU A 92 20.47 -20.49 15.03
C LEU A 92 21.49 -21.43 14.40
N GLN A 93 22.75 -21.28 14.77
CA GLN A 93 23.80 -22.23 14.40
C GLN A 93 24.44 -22.79 15.65
N TYR A 94 24.72 -24.09 15.66
CA TYR A 94 25.32 -24.71 16.84
C TYR A 94 26.29 -25.83 16.51
N LYS A 95 27.21 -26.06 17.45
CA LYS A 95 28.07 -27.24 17.52
C LYS A 95 27.76 -27.98 18.80
N GLU A 96 27.95 -29.29 18.79
CA GLU A 96 27.73 -30.11 19.99
C GLU A 96 28.77 -31.20 20.13
N THR A 97 28.92 -31.68 21.36
CA THR A 97 29.69 -32.89 21.65
C THR A 97 28.86 -34.15 21.41
N PHE A 98 29.55 -35.29 21.34
CA PHE A 98 28.89 -36.58 21.50
C PHE A 98 28.26 -36.73 22.90
N CYS A 99 27.42 -37.75 23.02
CA CYS A 99 26.72 -38.13 24.25
C CYS A 99 27.72 -38.70 25.28
N VAL A 100 27.89 -38.03 26.42
CA VAL A 100 28.82 -38.42 27.49
C VAL A 100 28.03 -38.84 28.73
N HIS A 101 28.23 -40.06 29.22
CA HIS A 101 27.48 -40.58 30.39
C HIS A 101 28.05 -40.14 31.73
N THR A 102 29.28 -39.60 31.75
CA THR A 102 29.88 -38.99 32.94
C THR A 102 29.34 -37.58 33.13
N ARG A 103 29.07 -37.23 34.40
CA ARG A 103 28.61 -35.88 34.77
C ARG A 103 29.82 -34.96 34.92
N ASP A 104 30.35 -34.53 33.80
CA ASP A 104 31.48 -33.61 33.74
C ASP A 104 31.01 -32.14 33.84
N SER A 105 31.95 -31.23 34.08
CA SER A 105 31.65 -29.79 34.09
C SER A 105 31.32 -29.30 32.67
N LEU A 106 30.56 -28.20 32.56
CA LEU A 106 30.26 -27.57 31.27
C LEU A 106 31.55 -27.24 30.51
N HIS A 107 32.56 -26.70 31.21
CA HIS A 107 33.84 -26.33 30.61
C HIS A 107 34.56 -27.53 29.99
N SER A 108 34.68 -28.64 30.73
CA SER A 108 35.36 -29.86 30.27
C SER A 108 34.63 -30.52 29.10
N LEU A 109 33.29 -30.53 29.11
CA LEU A 109 32.52 -31.04 27.99
C LEU A 109 32.75 -30.18 26.75
N CYS A 110 32.66 -28.86 26.85
CA CYS A 110 32.81 -27.98 25.68
C CYS A 110 34.22 -27.97 25.08
N GLN A 111 35.25 -28.33 25.84
CA GLN A 111 36.61 -28.52 25.31
C GLN A 111 36.70 -29.71 24.32
N LEU A 112 35.75 -30.65 24.35
CA LEU A 112 35.69 -31.77 23.40
C LEU A 112 35.21 -31.35 22.01
N ILE A 113 34.69 -30.12 21.85
CA ILE A 113 34.30 -29.59 20.54
C ILE A 113 35.55 -29.14 19.79
N THR A 114 35.90 -29.90 18.76
CA THR A 114 37.03 -29.60 17.89
C THR A 114 36.68 -28.51 16.86
N GLY A 115 37.71 -27.90 16.24
CA GLY A 115 37.50 -26.85 15.23
C GLY A 115 36.74 -27.35 13.99
N ASP A 116 36.96 -28.60 13.60
CA ASP A 116 36.32 -29.33 12.51
C ASP A 116 34.96 -29.95 12.87
N ALA A 117 34.51 -29.82 14.12
CA ALA A 117 33.21 -30.31 14.53
C ALA A 117 32.10 -29.70 13.65
N LEU A 118 31.14 -30.56 13.27
CA LEU A 118 30.05 -30.21 12.37
C LEU A 118 29.24 -29.02 12.90
N LEU A 119 29.01 -28.05 12.02
CA LEU A 119 28.14 -26.92 12.29
C LEU A 119 26.72 -27.26 11.81
N PHE A 120 25.76 -27.24 12.73
CA PHE A 120 24.36 -27.42 12.42
C PHE A 120 23.68 -26.06 12.28
N SER A 121 22.75 -25.95 11.34
CA SER A 121 21.89 -24.77 11.17
C SER A 121 20.44 -25.14 11.44
N MET A 122 19.75 -24.32 12.23
CA MET A 122 18.32 -24.42 12.50
C MET A 122 17.62 -23.16 12.01
N PHE A 123 16.50 -23.36 11.32
CA PHE A 123 15.69 -22.28 10.77
C PHE A 123 14.32 -22.27 11.43
N ARG A 124 13.83 -21.10 11.82
CA ARG A 124 12.50 -20.98 12.40
C ARG A 124 11.43 -21.34 11.36
N GLU A 125 10.49 -22.23 11.70
CA GLU A 125 9.47 -22.68 10.73
C GLU A 125 8.51 -21.55 10.33
N GLU A 126 8.07 -20.77 11.32
CA GLU A 126 7.20 -19.60 11.17
C GLU A 126 7.99 -18.33 11.50
N GLY A 127 9.03 -18.07 10.71
CA GLY A 127 9.85 -16.87 10.85
C GLY A 127 9.22 -15.63 10.20
N VAL A 128 9.41 -14.47 10.84
CA VAL A 128 9.03 -13.18 10.24
C VAL A 128 9.92 -12.91 9.04
N ALA A 129 9.32 -12.70 7.87
CA ALA A 129 10.06 -12.45 6.63
C ALA A 129 10.76 -11.08 6.68
N VAL A 130 11.94 -11.00 6.06
CA VAL A 130 12.77 -9.78 6.04
C VAL A 130 12.95 -9.26 4.62
N PRO A 131 13.19 -7.95 4.42
CA PRO A 131 13.45 -7.39 3.09
C PRO A 131 14.63 -8.09 2.41
N CYS A 132 14.46 -8.43 1.14
CA CYS A 132 15.52 -9.06 0.35
C CYS A 132 16.62 -8.04 -0.04
N PRO A 133 17.90 -8.48 -0.12
CA PRO A 133 19.02 -7.57 -0.40
C PRO A 133 19.07 -7.08 -1.85
N PHE A 134 18.53 -7.85 -2.79
CA PHE A 134 18.56 -7.53 -4.22
C PHE A 134 17.29 -6.75 -4.60
N ARG A 135 17.38 -5.42 -4.60
CA ARG A 135 16.24 -4.54 -4.91
C ARG A 135 16.19 -4.13 -6.38
N GLY A 136 15.02 -4.32 -7.00
CA GLY A 136 14.79 -4.00 -8.40
C GLY A 136 15.16 -5.13 -9.36
N GLY A 137 14.88 -4.92 -10.65
CA GLY A 137 15.15 -5.91 -11.69
C GLY A 137 16.66 -6.09 -11.95
N HIS A 138 17.12 -7.33 -11.96
CA HIS A 138 18.47 -7.70 -12.41
C HIS A 138 18.38 -8.80 -13.47
N THR A 139 19.36 -8.83 -14.36
CA THR A 139 19.65 -10.00 -15.19
C THR A 139 20.77 -10.78 -14.52
N PHE A 140 20.81 -12.10 -14.72
CA PHE A 140 21.88 -12.93 -14.18
C PHE A 140 22.27 -14.08 -15.10
N THR A 141 23.55 -14.43 -15.03
CA THR A 141 24.08 -15.72 -15.49
C THR A 141 24.16 -16.67 -14.30
N TYR A 142 24.08 -17.97 -14.55
CA TYR A 142 24.19 -18.95 -13.47
C TYR A 142 24.98 -20.18 -13.91
N ASN A 143 25.58 -20.87 -12.94
CA ASN A 143 26.31 -22.11 -13.13
C ASN A 143 25.83 -23.15 -12.10
N ARG A 144 25.59 -24.39 -12.57
CA ARG A 144 25.15 -25.55 -11.77
C ARG A 144 26.21 -26.67 -11.74
N GLY A 145 27.46 -26.37 -12.06
CA GLY A 145 28.58 -27.32 -12.09
C GLY A 145 28.90 -27.89 -13.48
N HIS A 146 28.13 -27.55 -14.52
CA HIS A 146 28.29 -28.06 -15.88
C HIS A 146 28.65 -26.98 -16.91
N GLY A 147 29.08 -25.81 -16.44
CA GLY A 147 29.35 -24.64 -17.27
C GLY A 147 28.37 -23.50 -16.97
N GLU A 148 28.76 -22.29 -17.36
CA GLU A 148 27.96 -21.09 -17.09
C GLU A 148 26.91 -20.87 -18.19
N CYS A 149 25.65 -20.77 -17.77
CA CYS A 149 24.54 -20.37 -18.62
C CYS A 149 24.55 -18.86 -18.84
N ARG A 150 24.98 -18.44 -20.03
CA ARG A 150 25.16 -17.03 -20.41
C ARG A 150 24.08 -16.48 -21.34
N TYR A 151 23.42 -17.32 -22.12
CA TYR A 151 22.38 -16.88 -23.06
C TYR A 151 21.33 -17.98 -23.30
N PRO A 152 20.01 -17.68 -23.16
CA PRO A 152 19.45 -16.38 -22.78
C PRO A 152 19.74 -16.02 -21.32
N LEU A 153 19.84 -14.71 -21.01
CA LEU A 153 20.03 -14.25 -19.64
C LEU A 153 18.78 -14.54 -18.81
N SER A 154 18.98 -15.00 -17.59
CA SER A 154 17.92 -15.18 -16.61
C SER A 154 17.61 -13.85 -15.90
N THR A 155 16.43 -13.72 -15.31
CA THR A 155 15.98 -12.47 -14.68
C THR A 155 15.56 -12.68 -13.23
N ILE A 156 15.81 -11.66 -12.41
CA ILE A 156 15.34 -11.60 -11.03
C ILE A 156 14.59 -10.29 -10.82
N ASP A 157 13.37 -10.40 -10.32
CA ASP A 157 12.50 -9.26 -10.06
C ASP A 157 12.02 -9.24 -8.61
N SER A 158 11.89 -8.04 -8.04
CA SER A 158 11.23 -7.87 -6.75
C SER A 158 9.72 -7.97 -6.92
N CYS A 159 9.10 -8.87 -6.15
CA CYS A 159 7.65 -8.97 -6.03
C CYS A 159 7.07 -7.68 -5.39
N THR A 160 5.75 -7.58 -5.26
CA THR A 160 5.11 -6.45 -4.56
C THR A 160 5.58 -6.32 -3.12
N HIS A 161 5.77 -7.45 -2.44
CA HIS A 161 6.34 -7.51 -1.11
C HIS A 161 7.88 -7.48 -1.16
N GLU A 162 8.52 -6.60 -0.38
CA GLU A 162 9.98 -6.43 -0.40
C GLU A 162 10.77 -7.63 0.14
N SER A 163 10.10 -8.56 0.82
CA SER A 163 10.68 -9.81 1.31
C SER A 163 10.62 -10.96 0.30
N ARG A 164 10.19 -10.71 -0.94
CA ARG A 164 10.02 -11.74 -1.97
C ARG A 164 10.70 -11.36 -3.27
N LEU A 165 11.39 -12.33 -3.87
CA LEU A 165 12.04 -12.22 -5.17
C LEU A 165 11.55 -13.33 -6.09
N LEU A 166 11.39 -13.01 -7.36
CA LEU A 166 11.06 -13.98 -8.39
C LEU A 166 12.30 -14.22 -9.25
N PHE A 167 12.79 -15.46 -9.27
CA PHE A 167 13.84 -15.91 -10.17
C PHE A 167 13.20 -16.58 -11.38
N GLN A 168 13.52 -16.10 -12.58
CA GLN A 168 13.12 -16.70 -13.84
C GLN A 168 14.37 -17.19 -14.57
N TYR A 169 14.60 -18.50 -14.47
CA TYR A 169 15.68 -19.20 -15.13
C TYR A 169 15.33 -19.49 -16.57
N HIS A 170 16.32 -19.32 -17.44
CA HIS A 170 16.30 -19.79 -18.81
C HIS A 170 17.28 -20.95 -19.00
N ALA A 171 16.89 -21.95 -19.80
CA ALA A 171 17.81 -22.98 -20.27
C ALA A 171 18.74 -22.40 -21.35
N CYS A 172 20.04 -22.70 -21.25
CA CYS A 172 21.01 -22.32 -22.26
C CYS A 172 21.23 -23.46 -23.27
N PRO A 173 21.34 -23.17 -24.57
CA PRO A 173 21.83 -24.14 -25.53
C PRO A 173 23.22 -24.65 -25.11
N ASP A 174 23.45 -25.95 -25.30
CA ASP A 174 24.74 -26.61 -25.12
C ASP A 174 25.37 -26.58 -23.70
N VAL A 175 24.60 -26.19 -22.68
CA VAL A 175 25.00 -26.30 -21.27
C VAL A 175 24.10 -27.32 -20.56
N HIS A 176 24.68 -28.47 -20.25
CA HIS A 176 23.96 -29.55 -19.56
C HIS A 176 23.44 -29.10 -18.18
N ALA A 177 22.30 -29.66 -17.75
CA ALA A 177 21.62 -29.33 -16.49
C ALA A 177 21.08 -27.88 -16.34
N THR A 178 21.08 -27.09 -17.41
CA THR A 178 20.33 -25.83 -17.48
C THR A 178 18.86 -26.12 -17.80
N GLU A 179 17.95 -25.43 -17.12
CA GLU A 179 16.51 -25.63 -17.31
C GLU A 179 15.77 -24.32 -17.19
N SER A 180 14.62 -24.22 -17.86
CA SER A 180 13.72 -23.07 -17.73
C SER A 180 12.78 -23.31 -16.57
N ALA A 181 12.93 -22.53 -15.50
CA ALA A 181 12.15 -22.68 -14.27
C ALA A 181 11.86 -21.31 -13.65
N VAL A 182 10.78 -21.25 -12.88
CA VAL A 182 10.43 -20.06 -12.09
C VAL A 182 10.42 -20.46 -10.62
N GLU A 183 11.21 -19.73 -9.82
CA GLU A 183 11.38 -19.98 -8.39
C GLU A 183 11.07 -18.69 -7.62
N GLU A 184 10.14 -18.75 -6.66
CA GLU A 184 9.84 -17.63 -5.76
C GLU A 184 10.66 -17.79 -4.46
N LEU A 185 11.47 -16.80 -4.13
CA LEU A 185 12.26 -16.77 -2.90
C LEU A 185 11.61 -15.84 -1.88
N GLN A 186 11.25 -16.36 -0.71
CA GLN A 186 10.91 -15.56 0.46
C GLN A 186 12.13 -15.41 1.37
N CYS A 187 12.61 -14.19 1.57
CA CYS A 187 13.75 -13.90 2.43
C CYS A 187 13.35 -13.93 3.92
N LEU A 188 14.11 -14.65 4.75
CA LEU A 188 13.81 -14.89 6.16
C LEU A 188 14.86 -14.33 7.12
N ALA A 189 16.12 -14.25 6.69
CA ALA A 189 17.18 -13.70 7.53
C ALA A 189 18.33 -13.17 6.68
N THR A 190 18.97 -12.10 7.13
CA THR A 190 20.23 -11.63 6.57
C THR A 190 21.21 -11.27 7.68
N TRP A 191 22.49 -11.58 7.49
CA TRP A 191 23.56 -11.16 8.40
C TRP A 191 24.87 -10.98 7.63
N LYS A 192 25.88 -10.42 8.30
CA LYS A 192 27.20 -10.18 7.72
C LYS A 192 28.26 -10.80 8.63
N GLU A 193 29.22 -11.50 8.03
CA GLU A 193 30.35 -12.11 8.72
C GLU A 193 31.61 -11.85 7.90
N GLY A 194 32.54 -11.05 8.44
CA GLY A 194 33.69 -10.55 7.68
C GLY A 194 33.27 -9.64 6.51
N SER A 195 33.75 -9.94 5.30
CA SER A 195 33.34 -9.26 4.06
C SER A 195 32.07 -9.86 3.43
N LEU A 196 31.71 -11.07 3.83
CA LEU A 196 30.63 -11.85 3.24
C LEU A 196 29.29 -11.52 3.86
N ARG A 197 28.24 -11.62 3.05
CA ARG A 197 26.86 -11.40 3.47
C ARG A 197 26.07 -12.67 3.22
N TYR A 198 25.27 -13.05 4.19
CA TYR A 198 24.47 -14.24 4.15
C TYR A 198 22.99 -13.88 4.08
N LEU A 199 22.24 -14.71 3.38
CA LEU A 199 20.80 -14.65 3.25
C LEU A 199 20.27 -16.07 3.43
N VAL A 200 19.25 -16.24 4.26
CA VAL A 200 18.45 -17.46 4.29
C VAL A 200 17.09 -17.14 3.73
N GLY A 201 16.61 -18.01 2.85
CA GLY A 201 15.27 -17.89 2.32
C GLY A 201 14.61 -19.22 2.03
N LYS A 202 13.30 -19.14 1.83
CA LYS A 202 12.45 -20.26 1.48
C LYS A 202 12.13 -20.17 -0.01
N VAL A 203 12.60 -21.15 -0.78
CA VAL A 203 12.34 -21.26 -2.21
C VAL A 203 11.04 -22.01 -2.42
N HIS A 204 10.14 -21.43 -3.18
CA HIS A 204 8.86 -21.99 -3.59
C HIS A 204 8.92 -22.30 -5.09
N HIS A 205 8.78 -23.58 -5.42
CA HIS A 205 8.59 -24.06 -6.80
C HIS A 205 7.66 -25.28 -6.78
N SER A 206 7.14 -25.69 -7.95
CA SER A 206 6.14 -26.76 -8.12
C SER A 206 6.55 -28.11 -7.53
N HIS A 207 7.85 -28.35 -7.37
CA HIS A 207 8.43 -29.61 -6.90
C HIS A 207 8.87 -29.59 -5.43
N ALA A 208 8.77 -28.45 -4.73
CA ALA A 208 9.21 -28.32 -3.34
C ALA A 208 8.09 -28.69 -2.36
N THR A 209 8.12 -29.91 -1.85
CA THR A 209 7.10 -30.48 -0.95
C THR A 209 7.48 -30.37 0.53
N SER A 210 8.77 -30.32 0.84
CA SER A 210 9.28 -30.33 2.22
C SER A 210 10.17 -29.13 2.54
N ASN A 211 10.40 -28.86 3.83
CA ASN A 211 11.35 -27.82 4.26
C ASN A 211 12.80 -28.13 3.84
N GLU A 212 13.15 -29.41 3.63
CA GLU A 212 14.45 -29.85 3.12
C GLU A 212 14.74 -29.33 1.70
N GLU A 213 13.71 -29.23 0.88
CA GLU A 213 13.78 -28.71 -0.49
C GLU A 213 13.65 -27.18 -0.54
N ARG A 214 12.91 -26.61 0.41
CA ARG A 214 12.56 -25.18 0.40
C ARG A 214 13.63 -24.29 1.04
N PHE A 215 14.22 -24.69 2.16
CA PHE A 215 15.23 -23.84 2.81
C PHE A 215 16.53 -23.87 2.03
N ARG A 216 17.05 -22.68 1.71
CA ARG A 216 18.34 -22.48 1.05
C ARG A 216 19.07 -21.31 1.69
N CYS A 217 20.38 -21.46 1.80
CA CYS A 217 21.28 -20.41 2.22
C CYS A 217 21.95 -19.81 0.99
N PHE A 218 22.22 -18.52 1.06
CA PHE A 218 22.87 -17.75 0.03
C PHE A 218 24.01 -16.96 0.66
N VAL A 219 25.16 -16.94 0.01
CA VAL A 219 26.26 -16.03 0.34
C VAL A 219 26.49 -15.11 -0.84
N TRP A 220 26.66 -13.83 -0.57
CA TRP A 220 26.81 -12.82 -1.62
C TRP A 220 27.76 -11.70 -1.23
N GLU A 221 28.33 -11.10 -2.27
CA GLU A 221 29.13 -9.89 -2.18
C GLU A 221 28.69 -8.88 -3.23
N LYS A 222 28.95 -7.60 -2.96
CA LYS A 222 28.78 -6.54 -3.94
C LYS A 222 30.11 -6.34 -4.64
N VAL A 223 30.15 -6.49 -5.95
CA VAL A 223 31.37 -6.28 -6.72
C VAL A 223 31.67 -4.78 -6.72
N THR A 224 32.86 -4.40 -6.23
CA THR A 224 33.29 -3.01 -6.22
C THR A 224 34.06 -2.69 -7.50
N ALA A 225 34.04 -1.42 -7.93
CA ALA A 225 34.72 -0.99 -9.16
C ALA A 225 36.23 -1.29 -9.17
N ASN A 226 36.84 -1.48 -8.00
CA ASN A 226 38.27 -1.79 -7.85
C ASN A 226 38.58 -3.27 -8.12
N ASP A 227 37.60 -4.18 -7.98
CA ASP A 227 37.76 -5.62 -8.23
C ASP A 227 37.52 -6.00 -9.71
N ALA A 228 36.99 -5.07 -10.51
CA ALA A 228 36.79 -5.25 -11.95
C ALA A 228 38.11 -5.26 -12.74
N ASP A 229 39.17 -4.66 -12.18
CA ASP A 229 40.48 -4.48 -12.81
C ASP A 229 41.48 -5.62 -12.51
N GLN A 230 41.13 -6.55 -11.60
CA GLN A 230 42.01 -7.66 -11.17
C GLN A 230 41.69 -9.02 -11.84
N LEU A 231 40.79 -9.06 -12.81
CA LEU A 231 40.43 -10.30 -13.54
C LEU A 231 41.03 -10.36 -14.95
N ILE A 232 42.15 -9.67 -15.17
CA ILE A 232 42.95 -9.86 -16.38
C ILE A 232 43.90 -11.04 -16.12
N ASP A 233 43.39 -12.25 -16.37
CA ASP A 233 44.25 -13.41 -16.59
C ASP A 233 45.10 -13.14 -17.84
N GLU A 234 46.43 -13.21 -17.70
CA GLU A 234 47.40 -12.96 -18.77
C GLU A 234 47.27 -14.03 -19.86
N GLY A 235 46.37 -13.82 -20.83
CA GLY A 235 46.29 -14.71 -21.99
C GLY A 235 45.07 -14.58 -22.90
N SER A 236 44.03 -13.83 -22.53
CA SER A 236 42.82 -13.70 -23.37
C SER A 236 42.59 -12.28 -23.88
N ARG A 237 42.40 -12.17 -25.20
CA ARG A 237 42.17 -10.91 -25.95
C ARG A 237 41.05 -10.07 -25.32
N PRO A 238 41.09 -8.72 -25.45
CA PRO A 238 40.10 -7.84 -24.84
C PRO A 238 38.71 -8.15 -25.42
N ARG A 239 37.84 -8.70 -24.56
CA ARG A 239 36.41 -8.90 -24.84
C ARG A 239 35.71 -7.54 -24.72
N SER A 240 34.74 -7.30 -25.59
CA SER A 240 33.96 -6.06 -25.76
C SER A 240 33.68 -5.25 -24.48
N PRO A 241 33.58 -3.89 -24.55
CA PRO A 241 33.41 -3.00 -23.40
C PRO A 241 32.14 -3.22 -22.55
N ASP A 242 31.19 -4.04 -23.02
CA ASP A 242 29.91 -4.29 -22.35
C ASP A 242 29.95 -5.42 -21.29
N ASP A 243 31.09 -6.10 -21.09
CA ASP A 243 31.13 -7.32 -20.26
C ASP A 243 31.56 -7.14 -18.79
N VAL A 244 32.03 -5.97 -18.34
CA VAL A 244 32.69 -5.86 -17.01
C VAL A 244 32.04 -4.82 -16.08
N SER A 245 30.85 -5.14 -15.58
CA SER A 245 30.44 -4.73 -14.22
C SER A 245 29.28 -5.62 -13.73
N ALA A 246 29.62 -6.71 -13.07
CA ALA A 246 28.66 -7.38 -12.20
C ALA A 246 28.33 -6.45 -11.02
N ASP A 247 27.09 -6.42 -10.55
CA ASP A 247 26.74 -5.70 -9.33
C ASP A 247 26.88 -6.61 -8.10
N TYR A 248 26.49 -7.87 -8.25
CA TYR A 248 26.55 -8.86 -7.17
C TYR A 248 27.03 -10.22 -7.69
N ARG A 249 27.80 -10.91 -6.84
CA ARG A 249 28.08 -12.35 -6.98
C ARG A 249 27.36 -13.08 -5.86
N VAL A 250 26.72 -14.19 -6.19
CA VAL A 250 25.85 -14.93 -5.27
C VAL A 250 26.12 -16.42 -5.43
N ALA A 251 26.29 -17.13 -4.33
CA ALA A 251 26.27 -18.59 -4.30
C ALA A 251 25.12 -19.07 -3.43
N GLN A 252 24.52 -20.20 -3.82
CA GLN A 252 23.38 -20.85 -3.17
C GLN A 252 23.77 -22.26 -2.71
N SER A 253 23.30 -22.67 -1.52
CA SER A 253 23.47 -24.03 -1.00
C SER A 253 22.73 -25.07 -1.84
N GLY A 254 23.22 -26.30 -1.87
CA GLY A 254 22.53 -27.42 -2.54
C GLY A 254 21.44 -28.04 -1.68
N ASP A 255 21.55 -27.91 -0.36
CA ASP A 255 20.67 -28.48 0.63
C ASP A 255 20.17 -27.41 1.62
N ALA A 256 19.36 -27.83 2.59
CA ALA A 256 18.90 -26.96 3.66
C ALA A 256 19.94 -26.84 4.79
N THR A 257 21.20 -26.67 4.41
CA THR A 257 22.29 -26.32 5.32
C THR A 257 23.02 -25.09 4.79
N CYS A 258 23.57 -24.27 5.69
CA CYS A 258 24.47 -23.19 5.29
C CYS A 258 25.93 -23.65 5.22
N ASN A 259 26.18 -24.96 5.23
CA ASN A 259 27.52 -25.52 5.21
C ASN A 259 28.11 -25.47 3.79
N GLY A 260 29.42 -25.27 3.68
CA GLY A 260 30.10 -25.22 2.38
C GLY A 260 29.94 -23.91 1.59
N LEU A 261 29.23 -22.91 2.13
CA LEU A 261 29.10 -21.57 1.54
C LEU A 261 30.13 -20.60 2.14
N PHE A 262 31.40 -20.80 1.80
CA PHE A 262 32.50 -19.97 2.28
C PHE A 262 32.79 -18.78 1.36
N SER A 263 32.33 -18.81 0.11
CA SER A 263 32.54 -17.72 -0.85
C SER A 263 31.37 -17.64 -1.84
N PRO A 264 31.14 -16.48 -2.49
CA PRO A 264 30.11 -16.32 -3.51
C PRO A 264 30.46 -17.02 -4.83
N LEU A 265 31.61 -17.69 -4.91
CA LEU A 265 32.07 -18.48 -6.06
C LEU A 265 31.93 -19.99 -5.82
N GLU A 266 31.64 -20.40 -4.59
CA GLU A 266 31.58 -21.81 -4.19
C GLU A 266 30.19 -22.12 -3.64
N GLY A 267 29.42 -22.90 -4.39
CA GLY A 267 28.07 -23.32 -4.02
C GLY A 267 27.49 -24.29 -5.05
N SER A 268 26.32 -24.85 -4.76
CA SER A 268 25.61 -25.74 -5.71
C SER A 268 25.13 -24.98 -6.94
N LYS A 269 24.75 -23.72 -6.75
CA LYS A 269 24.44 -22.78 -7.83
C LYS A 269 25.16 -21.47 -7.57
N THR A 270 25.93 -20.99 -8.54
CA THR A 270 26.55 -19.65 -8.49
C THR A 270 25.92 -18.76 -9.54
N MET A 271 25.84 -17.47 -9.23
CA MET A 271 25.09 -16.48 -10.01
C MET A 271 25.84 -15.17 -10.05
N THR A 272 25.84 -14.52 -11.21
CA THR A 272 26.40 -13.18 -11.40
C THR A 272 25.28 -12.25 -11.81
N LEU A 273 24.90 -11.33 -10.92
CA LEU A 273 23.79 -10.40 -11.14
C LEU A 273 24.31 -9.08 -11.70
N LYS A 274 23.67 -8.60 -12.75
CA LYS A 274 23.84 -7.27 -13.33
C LYS A 274 22.50 -6.56 -13.26
N LYS A 275 22.47 -5.29 -12.83
CA LYS A 275 21.25 -4.50 -12.84
C LYS A 275 20.65 -4.54 -14.24
N ALA A 276 19.37 -4.88 -14.32
CA ALA A 276 18.71 -4.96 -15.60
C ALA A 276 18.84 -3.58 -16.26
N PRO A 277 19.22 -3.53 -17.56
CA PRO A 277 19.33 -2.26 -18.26
C PRO A 277 18.01 -1.52 -18.05
N ALA A 278 18.09 -0.30 -17.52
CA ALA A 278 16.89 0.50 -17.28
C ALA A 278 16.21 0.70 -18.63
N THR A 279 15.15 -0.06 -18.89
CA THR A 279 14.59 -0.17 -20.25
C THR A 279 13.95 1.12 -20.73
N SER A 280 13.84 2.16 -19.88
CA SER A 280 13.48 3.48 -20.39
C SER A 280 13.77 4.65 -19.44
N LYS A 281 13.99 5.81 -20.08
CA LYS A 281 13.81 7.14 -19.50
C LYS A 281 12.31 7.49 -19.35
N CYS A 282 11.40 6.51 -19.42
CA CYS A 282 9.95 6.69 -19.37
C CYS A 282 9.55 7.26 -18.02
N ARG A 283 8.85 8.39 -18.05
CA ARG A 283 8.28 9.02 -16.87
C ARG A 283 6.82 9.33 -17.16
N TYR A 284 5.99 9.17 -16.14
CA TYR A 284 4.62 9.65 -16.19
C TYR A 284 4.62 11.17 -16.42
N PRO A 285 3.71 11.70 -17.25
CA PRO A 285 3.67 13.12 -17.57
C PRO A 285 3.54 14.01 -16.32
N PRO A 286 4.09 15.25 -16.34
CA PRO A 286 4.02 16.16 -15.19
C PRO A 286 2.59 16.48 -14.73
N TRP A 287 1.64 16.63 -15.66
CA TRP A 287 0.25 16.94 -15.33
C TRP A 287 -0.44 15.80 -14.55
N LEU A 288 -0.04 14.55 -14.79
CA LEU A 288 -0.55 13.37 -14.09
C LEU A 288 0.07 13.23 -12.68
N THR A 289 1.33 13.66 -12.55
CA THR A 289 2.13 13.55 -11.32
C THR A 289 2.18 14.83 -10.50
N THR A 290 1.45 15.86 -10.92
CA THR A 290 1.27 17.10 -10.15
C THR A 290 0.65 16.79 -8.79
N SER A 291 -0.33 15.87 -8.78
CA SER A 291 -0.83 15.24 -7.56
C SER A 291 -0.21 13.85 -7.42
N THR A 292 0.36 13.55 -6.26
CA THR A 292 0.95 12.23 -5.98
C THR A 292 -0.09 11.20 -5.56
N HIS A 293 -1.25 11.65 -5.07
CA HIS A 293 -2.34 10.81 -4.56
C HIS A 293 -3.61 11.00 -5.40
N TRP A 294 -4.10 9.88 -5.95
CA TRP A 294 -5.35 9.80 -6.68
C TRP A 294 -6.21 8.68 -6.08
N HIS A 295 -7.52 8.85 -6.08
CA HIS A 295 -8.46 7.88 -5.53
C HIS A 295 -9.62 7.66 -6.50
N THR A 296 -10.23 6.48 -6.46
CA THR A 296 -11.55 6.26 -7.07
C THR A 296 -12.63 7.06 -6.33
N LEU A 297 -13.80 7.26 -6.95
CA LEU A 297 -14.88 8.08 -6.37
C LEU A 297 -15.41 7.53 -5.02
N ASP A 298 -15.43 6.21 -4.90
CA ASP A 298 -15.79 5.48 -3.69
C ASP A 298 -14.63 5.31 -2.69
N TYR A 299 -13.42 5.76 -3.04
CA TYR A 299 -12.19 5.56 -2.29
C TYR A 299 -11.82 4.09 -2.04
N SER A 300 -12.35 3.15 -2.82
CA SER A 300 -11.97 1.75 -2.72
C SER A 300 -10.52 1.51 -3.16
N ARG A 301 -9.98 2.32 -4.08
CA ARG A 301 -8.59 2.19 -4.55
C ARG A 301 -7.85 3.51 -4.50
N THR A 302 -6.57 3.42 -4.17
CA THR A 302 -5.64 4.55 -4.12
C THR A 302 -4.50 4.32 -5.11
N TYR A 303 -4.18 5.34 -5.88
CA TYR A 303 -3.17 5.39 -6.94
C TYR A 303 -2.09 6.40 -6.53
N LEU A 304 -0.87 5.90 -6.30
CA LEU A 304 0.24 6.64 -5.72
C LEU A 304 1.41 6.70 -6.70
N PHE A 305 1.81 7.90 -7.10
CA PHE A 305 2.99 8.08 -7.93
C PHE A 305 4.24 8.23 -7.06
N HIS A 306 5.25 7.38 -7.29
CA HIS A 306 6.51 7.36 -6.55
C HIS A 306 7.73 7.42 -7.48
N HIS A 307 8.93 7.47 -6.87
CA HIS A 307 10.23 7.25 -7.51
C HIS A 307 10.49 8.13 -8.74
N ARG A 308 10.58 9.46 -8.55
CA ARG A 308 10.87 10.43 -9.64
C ARG A 308 9.90 10.31 -10.83
N ASN A 309 8.64 10.01 -10.55
CA ASN A 309 7.55 9.92 -11.52
C ASN A 309 7.69 8.77 -12.52
N THR A 310 8.32 7.65 -12.13
CA THR A 310 8.43 6.45 -13.00
C THR A 310 7.53 5.30 -12.57
N THR A 311 7.05 5.32 -11.32
CA THR A 311 6.31 4.19 -10.73
C THR A 311 4.96 4.64 -10.21
N LEU A 312 3.92 3.88 -10.51
CA LEU A 312 2.57 4.00 -10.00
C LEU A 312 2.27 2.79 -9.11
N HIS A 313 1.91 3.01 -7.86
CA HIS A 313 1.46 1.99 -6.92
C HIS A 313 -0.07 2.08 -6.78
N ILE A 314 -0.76 0.95 -6.91
CA ILE A 314 -2.20 0.86 -6.76
C ILE A 314 -2.47 -0.03 -5.56
N ALA A 315 -3.15 0.51 -4.55
CA ALA A 315 -3.48 -0.20 -3.33
C ALA A 315 -5.00 -0.23 -3.12
N ASN A 316 -5.53 -1.38 -2.69
CA ASN A 316 -6.91 -1.49 -2.28
C ASN A 316 -7.06 -0.91 -0.88
N THR A 317 -7.89 0.12 -0.74
CA THR A 317 -8.18 0.72 0.55
C THR A 317 -9.35 -0.05 1.14
N THR A 318 -9.07 -1.22 1.73
CA THR A 318 -10.05 -1.80 2.65
C THR A 318 -10.27 -0.75 3.74
N ASN A 319 -11.54 -0.49 4.11
CA ASN A 319 -11.89 0.46 5.17
C ASN A 319 -11.32 -0.03 6.53
N SER A 320 -10.01 0.02 6.70
CA SER A 320 -9.35 0.10 7.98
C SER A 320 -9.56 1.54 8.43
N ASN A 321 -10.59 1.74 9.25
CA ASN A 321 -10.77 2.98 10.00
C ASN A 321 -9.47 3.33 10.71
N SER A 322 -8.69 4.22 10.10
CA SER A 322 -7.65 5.00 10.73
C SER A 322 -8.05 6.46 10.60
N ASP A 323 -9.12 6.81 11.31
CA ASP A 323 -9.43 8.21 11.61
C ASP A 323 -8.35 8.73 12.57
N GLY A 324 -7.32 9.35 12.00
CA GLY A 324 -6.40 10.22 12.72
C GLY A 324 -7.07 11.57 12.95
N GLY A 325 -7.74 11.74 14.09
CA GLY A 325 -8.28 13.03 14.50
C GLY A 325 -9.14 12.98 15.76
N GLY A 326 -8.51 12.98 16.94
CA GLY A 326 -9.23 13.18 18.20
C GLY A 326 -8.43 12.74 19.42
N ALA A 327 -7.77 13.70 20.07
CA ALA A 327 -7.16 13.50 21.38
C ALA A 327 -8.24 13.16 22.43
N ALA A 328 -8.11 12.00 23.07
CA ALA A 328 -8.62 11.75 24.42
C ALA A 328 -7.80 10.62 25.08
N THR A 329 -7.07 11.01 26.11
CA THR A 329 -6.35 10.17 27.08
C THR A 329 -7.25 9.17 27.79
N LEU A 330 -6.82 7.91 27.91
CA LEU A 330 -6.68 7.14 29.16
C LEU A 330 -6.18 5.72 28.84
N GLY A 331 -5.19 5.26 29.61
CA GLY A 331 -4.26 4.19 29.23
C GLY A 331 -4.82 2.77 29.25
N ASN A 332 -4.14 1.88 28.51
CA ASN A 332 -3.97 0.46 28.79
C ASN A 332 -2.81 -0.15 27.96
N THR A 333 -1.88 -0.79 28.67
CA THR A 333 -0.92 -1.85 28.30
C THR A 333 -0.43 -2.00 26.84
N ALA A 334 0.82 -1.58 26.61
CA ALA A 334 1.57 -1.63 25.36
C ALA A 334 2.10 -3.04 24.92
N ALA A 335 1.45 -4.14 25.31
CA ALA A 335 1.95 -5.50 25.01
C ALA A 335 1.03 -6.35 24.10
N GLN A 336 -0.13 -5.84 23.69
CA GLN A 336 -1.08 -6.59 22.84
C GLN A 336 -1.43 -5.92 21.51
N GLN A 337 -0.82 -4.78 21.17
CA GLN A 337 -1.04 -4.07 19.89
C GLN A 337 -0.01 -4.43 18.79
N LEU A 338 1.09 -5.09 19.11
CA LEU A 338 2.09 -5.50 18.09
C LEU A 338 1.72 -6.78 17.33
N THR A 339 0.84 -7.64 17.85
CA THR A 339 0.51 -8.92 17.22
C THR A 339 -0.64 -8.82 16.20
N ALA A 340 -1.55 -7.84 16.34
CA ALA A 340 -2.63 -7.61 15.37
C ALA A 340 -2.16 -6.85 14.12
N ALA A 341 -1.20 -5.93 14.25
CA ALA A 341 -0.62 -5.19 13.13
C ALA A 341 0.29 -6.07 12.24
N HIS A 342 0.89 -7.13 12.79
CA HIS A 342 1.76 -8.05 12.04
C HIS A 342 0.99 -9.16 11.30
N ALA A 343 -0.14 -9.62 11.84
CA ALA A 343 -1.00 -10.59 11.15
C ALA A 343 -1.75 -10.00 9.94
N GLN A 344 -1.96 -8.68 9.92
CA GLN A 344 -2.57 -7.99 8.78
C GLN A 344 -1.60 -7.85 7.59
N SER A 345 -0.29 -7.67 7.80
CA SER A 345 0.64 -7.48 6.67
C SER A 345 0.90 -8.74 5.83
N LEU A 346 0.54 -9.92 6.32
CA LEU A 346 0.70 -11.19 5.60
C LEU A 346 -0.40 -11.44 4.56
N MET A 347 -1.50 -10.66 4.59
CA MET A 347 -2.62 -10.77 3.63
C MET A 347 -2.96 -9.46 2.91
N ASP A 348 -2.32 -8.34 3.26
CA ASP A 348 -2.63 -7.01 2.70
C ASP A 348 -1.90 -6.72 1.37
N GLY A 349 -0.75 -7.36 1.13
CA GLY A 349 0.05 -7.13 -0.09
C GLY A 349 -0.37 -7.93 -1.33
N GLN A 350 -1.42 -8.77 -1.24
CA GLN A 350 -1.79 -9.71 -2.30
C GLN A 350 -2.62 -9.07 -3.44
N GLN A 351 -3.06 -7.82 -3.25
CA GLN A 351 -3.77 -7.03 -4.27
C GLN A 351 -3.07 -5.71 -4.63
N ASP A 352 -1.93 -5.42 -4.01
CA ASP A 352 -1.13 -4.25 -4.38
C ASP A 352 -0.52 -4.44 -5.76
N ILE A 353 -0.56 -3.40 -6.59
CA ILE A 353 -0.04 -3.43 -7.95
C ILE A 353 1.02 -2.35 -8.10
N ARG A 354 2.23 -2.76 -8.49
CA ARG A 354 3.32 -1.84 -8.84
C ARG A 354 3.46 -1.77 -10.35
N LEU A 355 3.27 -0.59 -10.93
CA LEU A 355 3.44 -0.34 -12.37
C LEU A 355 4.62 0.60 -12.62
N VAL A 356 5.63 0.12 -13.33
CA VAL A 356 6.77 0.93 -13.77
C VAL A 356 6.57 1.33 -15.23
N CYS A 357 6.69 2.62 -15.53
CA CYS A 357 6.63 3.16 -16.90
C CYS A 357 7.72 2.50 -17.74
N THR A 358 7.34 1.76 -18.79
CA THR A 358 8.30 1.11 -19.69
C THR A 358 8.40 1.84 -21.02
N GLU A 359 7.29 2.22 -21.65
CA GLU A 359 7.32 2.92 -22.93
C GLU A 359 6.18 3.95 -23.01
N LEU A 360 6.47 5.19 -23.43
CA LEU A 360 5.45 6.18 -23.78
C LEU A 360 5.09 6.01 -25.26
N LYS A 361 3.84 5.64 -25.56
CA LYS A 361 3.36 5.48 -26.94
C LYS A 361 2.86 6.79 -27.53
N ALA A 362 2.10 7.57 -26.75
CA ALA A 362 1.58 8.87 -27.16
C ALA A 362 1.39 9.77 -25.92
N VAL A 363 1.82 11.02 -25.98
CA VAL A 363 1.65 11.97 -24.86
C VAL A 363 1.30 13.35 -25.40
N SER A 364 0.30 13.98 -24.80
CA SER A 364 -0.07 15.38 -25.00
C SER A 364 -0.36 16.04 -23.64
N THR A 365 -0.87 17.29 -23.67
CA THR A 365 -1.31 18.01 -22.46
C THR A 365 -2.57 17.41 -21.84
N GLU A 366 -3.36 16.66 -22.63
CA GLU A 366 -4.67 16.13 -22.21
C GLU A 366 -4.74 14.60 -22.20
N VAL A 367 -3.84 13.90 -22.90
CA VAL A 367 -3.84 12.44 -22.95
C VAL A 367 -2.45 11.84 -22.83
N ALA A 368 -2.37 10.64 -22.27
CA ALA A 368 -1.13 9.87 -22.25
C ALA A 368 -1.40 8.37 -22.39
N GLN A 369 -0.87 7.77 -23.45
CA GLN A 369 -0.85 6.33 -23.69
C GLN A 369 0.56 5.79 -23.41
N LEU A 370 0.64 4.74 -22.60
CA LEU A 370 1.91 4.13 -22.24
C LEU A 370 1.78 2.63 -21.99
N VAL A 371 2.91 1.93 -22.03
CA VAL A 371 3.05 0.55 -21.58
C VAL A 371 3.71 0.58 -20.21
N GLY A 372 3.03 -0.01 -19.23
CA GLY A 372 3.55 -0.21 -17.89
C GLY A 372 3.94 -1.67 -17.66
N HIS A 373 5.13 -1.90 -17.11
CA HIS A 373 5.48 -3.19 -16.52
C HIS A 373 4.81 -3.30 -15.14
N TYR A 374 3.80 -4.15 -15.03
CA TYR A 374 3.06 -4.36 -13.79
C TYR A 374 3.68 -5.50 -12.98
N THR A 375 3.50 -5.43 -11.67
CA THR A 375 3.85 -6.50 -10.73
C THR A 375 2.74 -6.56 -9.69
N MET A 376 2.10 -7.73 -9.55
CA MET A 376 1.06 -8.00 -8.57
C MET A 376 1.37 -9.34 -7.89
N GLY A 377 1.58 -9.32 -6.57
CA GLY A 377 2.26 -10.43 -5.90
C GLY A 377 3.61 -10.71 -6.58
N CYS A 378 3.79 -11.95 -7.05
CA CYS A 378 4.94 -12.38 -7.84
C CYS A 378 4.59 -12.66 -9.32
N GLN A 379 3.44 -12.17 -9.79
CA GLN A 379 3.12 -12.15 -11.22
C GLN A 379 3.50 -10.80 -11.80
N ASN A 380 4.07 -10.81 -13.01
CA ASN A 380 4.46 -9.61 -13.73
C ASN A 380 4.14 -9.73 -15.22
N GLY A 381 4.27 -8.61 -15.93
CA GLY A 381 4.07 -8.52 -17.36
C GLY A 381 3.90 -7.08 -17.79
N PHE A 382 3.37 -6.88 -18.99
CA PHE A 382 3.14 -5.58 -19.60
C PHE A 382 1.66 -5.35 -19.85
N MET A 383 1.18 -4.14 -19.62
CA MET A 383 -0.18 -3.73 -19.95
C MET A 383 -0.18 -2.32 -20.53
N CYS A 384 -1.09 -2.07 -21.48
CA CYS A 384 -1.31 -0.73 -22.00
C CYS A 384 -2.21 0.07 -21.06
N MET A 385 -1.88 1.34 -20.86
CA MET A 385 -2.67 2.28 -20.09
C MET A 385 -2.92 3.53 -20.90
N MET A 386 -4.11 4.10 -20.75
CA MET A 386 -4.50 5.36 -21.38
C MET A 386 -5.10 6.29 -20.34
N PHE A 387 -4.44 7.42 -20.12
CA PHE A 387 -4.85 8.46 -19.19
C PHE A 387 -5.46 9.63 -19.95
N TYR A 388 -6.52 10.20 -19.40
CA TYR A 388 -7.20 11.39 -19.89
C TYR A 388 -7.22 12.41 -18.77
N LYS A 389 -6.66 13.59 -19.02
CA LYS A 389 -6.87 14.76 -18.19
C LYS A 389 -8.27 15.30 -18.49
N ARG A 390 -9.14 15.31 -17.49
CA ARG A 390 -10.50 15.87 -17.60
C ARG A 390 -10.61 17.23 -16.94
N ASP A 391 -9.91 17.38 -15.82
CA ASP A 391 -9.74 18.64 -15.09
C ASP A 391 -8.39 18.62 -14.35
N SER A 392 -8.01 19.69 -13.65
CA SER A 392 -6.79 19.73 -12.84
C SER A 392 -6.78 18.68 -11.71
N HIS A 393 -7.95 18.32 -11.20
CA HIS A 393 -8.13 17.36 -10.10
C HIS A 393 -8.94 16.12 -10.48
N VAL A 394 -9.20 15.93 -11.78
CA VAL A 394 -9.99 14.81 -12.30
C VAL A 394 -9.33 14.22 -13.53
N ILE A 395 -9.07 12.93 -13.49
CA ILE A 395 -8.54 12.17 -14.62
C ILE A 395 -9.41 10.94 -14.86
N GLU A 396 -9.35 10.41 -16.06
CA GLU A 396 -9.85 9.06 -16.34
C GLU A 396 -8.72 8.16 -16.79
N LEU A 397 -8.83 6.88 -16.43
CA LEU A 397 -7.89 5.83 -16.79
C LEU A 397 -8.64 4.69 -17.49
N GLN A 398 -8.08 4.21 -18.60
CA GLN A 398 -8.40 2.93 -19.20
C GLN A 398 -7.17 2.02 -19.15
N THR A 399 -7.38 0.72 -18.95
CA THR A 399 -6.30 -0.27 -18.82
C THR A 399 -6.62 -1.49 -19.67
N GLY A 400 -5.62 -1.97 -20.41
CA GLY A 400 -5.71 -3.19 -21.21
C GLY A 400 -5.47 -4.46 -20.39
N THR A 401 -5.63 -5.60 -21.04
CA THR A 401 -5.29 -6.91 -20.46
C THR A 401 -3.77 -7.13 -20.47
N PRO A 402 -3.22 -7.83 -19.47
CA PRO A 402 -1.79 -8.06 -19.38
C PRO A 402 -1.28 -9.06 -20.43
N THR A 403 -0.04 -8.86 -20.88
CA THR A 403 0.72 -9.79 -21.74
C THR A 403 2.15 -9.95 -21.22
N LYS A 404 2.84 -11.02 -21.63
CA LYS A 404 4.26 -11.24 -21.27
C LYS A 404 5.23 -10.47 -22.17
N ARG A 405 4.76 -9.93 -23.30
CA ARG A 405 5.61 -9.25 -24.30
C ARG A 405 5.28 -7.77 -24.37
N LEU A 406 6.32 -6.93 -24.34
CA LEU A 406 6.19 -5.48 -24.36
C LEU A 406 5.41 -4.99 -25.59
N GLU A 407 5.72 -5.54 -26.76
CA GLU A 407 5.24 -5.09 -28.06
C GLU A 407 3.75 -5.39 -28.27
N GLU A 408 3.25 -6.44 -27.64
CA GLU A 408 1.86 -6.88 -27.75
C GLU A 408 0.91 -6.04 -26.90
N ALA A 409 1.41 -5.37 -25.85
CA ALA A 409 0.59 -4.79 -24.79
C ALA A 409 -0.44 -3.76 -25.28
N CYS A 410 -0.07 -2.90 -26.23
CA CYS A 410 -0.98 -1.88 -26.81
C CYS A 410 -1.57 -2.29 -28.17
N THR A 411 -1.47 -3.56 -28.57
CA THR A 411 -2.16 -4.04 -29.77
C THR A 411 -3.67 -4.17 -29.50
N SER A 412 -4.48 -4.16 -30.56
CA SER A 412 -5.95 -4.24 -30.43
C SER A 412 -6.46 -5.51 -29.73
N ALA A 413 -5.66 -6.58 -29.71
CA ALA A 413 -5.99 -7.81 -29.00
C ALA A 413 -5.94 -7.66 -27.47
N TYR A 414 -5.05 -6.80 -26.96
CA TYR A 414 -4.84 -6.61 -25.52
C TYR A 414 -5.36 -5.26 -25.01
N PHE A 415 -5.53 -4.29 -25.90
CA PHE A 415 -6.09 -2.99 -25.57
C PHE A 415 -6.92 -2.43 -26.73
N ASP A 416 -8.23 -2.39 -26.52
CA ASP A 416 -9.15 -1.65 -27.36
C ASP A 416 -9.74 -0.48 -26.56
N ARG A 417 -9.44 0.72 -27.04
CA ARG A 417 -9.85 1.99 -26.42
C ARG A 417 -11.37 2.13 -26.35
N SER A 418 -12.12 1.53 -27.28
CA SER A 418 -13.58 1.69 -27.35
C SER A 418 -14.32 0.82 -26.34
N SER A 419 -13.76 -0.34 -26.00
CA SER A 419 -14.36 -1.31 -25.08
C SER A 419 -13.79 -1.25 -23.66
N ALA A 420 -12.56 -0.73 -23.48
CA ALA A 420 -11.95 -0.63 -22.16
C ALA A 420 -12.77 0.29 -21.22
N PRO A 421 -13.10 -0.15 -20.00
CA PRO A 421 -13.89 0.66 -19.08
C PRO A 421 -13.09 1.84 -18.54
N TYR A 422 -13.78 2.96 -18.33
CA TYR A 422 -13.20 4.15 -17.71
C TYR A 422 -13.24 4.05 -16.19
N ILE A 423 -12.11 4.38 -15.56
CA ILE A 423 -11.99 4.58 -14.12
C ILE A 423 -11.76 6.07 -13.88
N THR A 424 -12.70 6.74 -13.23
CA THR A 424 -12.53 8.14 -12.82
C THR A 424 -11.71 8.23 -11.53
N LEU A 425 -10.62 8.98 -11.58
CA LEU A 425 -9.76 9.24 -10.44
C LEU A 425 -9.77 10.72 -10.08
N VAL A 426 -9.71 10.98 -8.79
CA VAL A 426 -9.84 12.31 -8.17
C VAL A 426 -8.78 12.50 -7.10
N THR A 427 -8.33 13.73 -6.91
CA THR A 427 -7.37 14.04 -5.83
C THR A 427 -8.06 14.00 -4.47
N THR A 428 -7.28 13.94 -3.39
CA THR A 428 -7.83 13.85 -2.03
C THR A 428 -8.63 15.11 -1.64
N ASN A 429 -8.19 16.28 -2.09
CA ASN A 429 -8.84 17.56 -1.82
C ASN A 429 -8.98 18.38 -3.12
N PRO A 430 -10.00 18.10 -3.94
CA PRO A 430 -10.23 18.85 -5.17
C PRO A 430 -10.73 20.26 -4.86
N GLU A 431 -10.26 21.24 -5.63
CA GLU A 431 -10.72 22.63 -5.51
C GLU A 431 -12.24 22.73 -5.69
N GLN A 432 -12.86 23.67 -4.99
CA GLN A 432 -14.29 23.97 -5.10
C GLN A 432 -14.54 24.81 -6.35
N ARG A 433 -15.62 24.52 -7.07
CA ARG A 433 -16.02 25.27 -8.26
C ARG A 433 -17.50 25.58 -8.29
N LYS A 434 -17.80 26.67 -8.98
CA LYS A 434 -19.17 27.11 -9.27
C LYS A 434 -19.95 25.97 -9.96
N CYS A 435 -21.08 25.56 -9.40
CA CYS A 435 -21.91 24.51 -10.00
C CYS A 435 -22.51 24.96 -11.36
N PRO A 436 -22.74 24.04 -12.32
CA PRO A 436 -23.46 24.38 -13.54
C PRO A 436 -24.95 24.62 -13.25
N HIS A 437 -25.68 25.26 -14.18
CA HIS A 437 -27.14 25.47 -14.09
C HIS A 437 -27.60 26.19 -12.81
N PHE A 438 -27.13 27.41 -12.61
CA PHE A 438 -27.59 28.27 -11.52
C PHE A 438 -29.10 28.52 -11.59
N GLY A 439 -29.82 28.23 -10.50
CA GLY A 439 -31.25 28.48 -10.41
C GLY A 439 -32.00 27.49 -9.53
N ARG A 440 -33.33 27.56 -9.64
CA ARG A 440 -34.28 26.68 -8.96
C ARG A 440 -34.97 25.80 -10.00
N TYR A 441 -35.11 24.52 -9.69
CA TYR A 441 -35.65 23.52 -10.60
C TYR A 441 -36.63 22.58 -9.91
N SER A 442 -37.69 22.18 -10.61
CA SER A 442 -38.53 21.04 -10.22
C SER A 442 -37.87 19.73 -10.62
N VAL A 443 -37.85 18.77 -9.72
CA VAL A 443 -37.31 17.42 -9.93
C VAL A 443 -38.47 16.47 -10.23
N SER A 444 -38.30 15.60 -11.24
CA SER A 444 -39.30 14.61 -11.65
C SER A 444 -38.62 13.30 -12.07
N GLY A 445 -39.38 12.20 -12.09
CA GLY A 445 -38.88 10.90 -12.59
C GLY A 445 -37.74 10.30 -11.77
N VAL A 446 -37.73 10.53 -10.45
CA VAL A 446 -36.68 10.06 -9.55
C VAL A 446 -36.70 8.54 -9.46
N THR A 447 -35.57 7.92 -9.77
CA THR A 447 -35.33 6.49 -9.56
C THR A 447 -34.14 6.31 -8.62
N ARG A 448 -34.31 5.50 -7.57
CA ARG A 448 -33.29 5.17 -6.57
C ARG A 448 -33.02 3.67 -6.58
N ARG A 449 -31.76 3.26 -6.65
CA ARG A 449 -31.34 1.88 -6.33
C ARG A 449 -30.84 1.81 -4.90
N ASP A 450 -31.47 0.99 -4.06
CA ASP A 450 -31.01 0.72 -2.70
C ASP A 450 -29.77 -0.18 -2.69
N GLN A 451 -28.63 0.37 -2.26
CA GLN A 451 -27.36 -0.36 -2.11
C GLN A 451 -27.41 -1.53 -1.09
N ARG A 452 -28.48 -1.66 -0.29
CA ARG A 452 -28.60 -2.70 0.75
C ARG A 452 -28.74 -4.13 0.21
N ARG A 453 -29.20 -4.33 -1.04
CA ARG A 453 -29.43 -5.66 -1.64
C ARG A 453 -28.40 -6.09 -2.70
N ALA A 454 -27.54 -5.20 -3.18
CA ALA A 454 -26.63 -5.50 -4.31
C ALA A 454 -25.29 -6.14 -3.89
N ARG A 455 -24.91 -6.10 -2.59
CA ARG A 455 -23.63 -6.68 -2.11
C ARG A 455 -23.55 -8.21 -2.18
N SER A 456 -24.66 -8.92 -2.41
CA SER A 456 -24.65 -10.39 -2.49
C SER A 456 -24.52 -10.95 -3.90
N HIS A 457 -24.53 -10.13 -4.96
CA HIS A 457 -24.55 -10.66 -6.34
C HIS A 457 -23.76 -9.89 -7.40
N GLU A 458 -23.08 -8.79 -7.08
CA GLU A 458 -22.35 -8.00 -8.09
C GLU A 458 -20.82 -8.15 -7.92
N ILE A 459 -20.32 -9.37 -8.16
CA ILE A 459 -18.93 -9.58 -8.60
C ILE A 459 -18.97 -9.47 -10.13
N GLN A 460 -19.13 -8.25 -10.65
CA GLN A 460 -18.95 -8.00 -12.09
C GLN A 460 -17.54 -7.44 -12.27
N SER A 461 -16.72 -8.26 -12.90
CA SER A 461 -15.28 -8.14 -13.12
C SER A 461 -14.86 -6.80 -13.75
N HIS A 462 -14.07 -6.00 -13.03
CA HIS A 462 -13.17 -5.02 -13.64
C HIS A 462 -11.95 -5.76 -14.23
N PRO A 463 -11.31 -5.27 -15.32
CA PRO A 463 -10.12 -5.92 -15.91
C PRO A 463 -8.94 -6.07 -14.92
N ILE A 464 -8.87 -5.20 -13.90
CA ILE A 464 -7.85 -5.28 -12.84
C ILE A 464 -8.17 -6.43 -11.85
N ASP A 465 -9.43 -6.78 -11.66
CA ASP A 465 -9.85 -7.93 -10.84
C ASP A 465 -9.71 -9.28 -11.57
N LEU A 466 -9.49 -9.26 -12.90
CA LEU A 466 -9.17 -10.46 -13.69
C LEU A 466 -7.76 -11.00 -13.40
N ILE A 467 -6.85 -10.17 -12.85
CA ILE A 467 -5.49 -10.61 -12.51
C ILE A 467 -5.52 -11.47 -11.24
N GLY A 468 -6.52 -11.32 -10.37
CA GLY A 468 -6.66 -12.07 -9.12
C GLY A 468 -7.40 -13.41 -9.23
N THR A 469 -8.02 -13.74 -10.36
CA THR A 469 -8.99 -14.86 -10.48
C THR A 469 -8.45 -16.14 -11.13
N LEU A 470 -7.13 -16.28 -11.34
CA LEU A 470 -6.51 -17.48 -11.94
C LEU A 470 -5.86 -18.46 -10.95
N SER A 471 -6.20 -18.41 -9.66
CA SER A 471 -5.76 -19.43 -8.70
C SER A 471 -6.86 -19.78 -7.71
N HIS A 472 -7.60 -20.86 -8.01
CA HIS A 472 -8.14 -21.85 -7.06
C HIS A 472 -9.17 -22.74 -7.76
N GLY A 473 -8.69 -23.78 -8.44
CA GLY A 473 -9.48 -25.00 -8.63
C GLY A 473 -9.15 -25.96 -7.48
N TYR A 474 -10.18 -26.43 -6.75
CA TYR A 474 -10.34 -27.72 -6.06
C TYR A 474 -11.16 -27.58 -4.76
N ALA A 475 -12.34 -28.24 -4.78
CA ALA A 475 -13.20 -28.66 -3.66
C ALA A 475 -13.87 -27.55 -2.80
N ASN A 476 -15.12 -27.65 -2.33
CA ASN A 476 -15.94 -28.82 -2.05
C ASN A 476 -17.43 -28.43 -2.11
N GLN A 477 -18.23 -29.24 -2.80
CA GLN A 477 -19.69 -29.23 -2.66
C GLN A 477 -20.03 -29.86 -1.31
N ASN A 478 -20.83 -29.17 -0.49
CA ASN A 478 -21.86 -29.72 0.39
C ASN A 478 -22.14 -28.73 1.52
N TYR A 479 -23.29 -28.05 1.45
CA TYR A 479 -24.23 -27.87 2.56
C TYR A 479 -25.40 -27.00 2.07
N ARG A 480 -26.39 -27.63 1.42
CA ARG A 480 -27.75 -27.09 1.37
C ARG A 480 -28.45 -27.55 2.65
N ARG A 481 -28.70 -26.65 3.60
CA ARG A 481 -29.75 -26.86 4.61
C ARG A 481 -30.62 -25.62 4.77
N SER A 482 -31.90 -25.90 4.59
CA SER A 482 -33.08 -25.12 4.87
C SER A 482 -33.05 -24.46 6.25
N ALA A 483 -33.36 -23.16 6.30
CA ALA A 483 -33.94 -22.45 7.43
C ALA A 483 -34.56 -21.18 6.81
N GLY A 484 -35.86 -20.94 6.83
CA GLY A 484 -36.79 -21.17 7.90
C GLY A 484 -37.42 -19.80 8.18
N SER A 485 -38.54 -19.54 7.50
CA SER A 485 -39.36 -18.35 7.70
C SER A 485 -39.67 -18.17 9.18
N ARG A 486 -39.21 -17.07 9.78
CA ARG A 486 -39.73 -16.56 11.05
C ARG A 486 -39.95 -15.06 10.92
N ASN A 487 -41.23 -14.71 10.87
CA ASN A 487 -41.75 -13.40 11.25
C ASN A 487 -41.17 -13.01 12.62
N LEU A 488 -40.53 -11.85 12.70
CA LEU A 488 -40.34 -11.15 13.97
C LEU A 488 -40.81 -9.71 13.80
N GLN A 489 -41.81 -9.38 14.61
CA GLN A 489 -42.52 -8.11 14.64
C GLN A 489 -41.62 -6.95 15.06
N SER A 490 -41.86 -5.84 14.38
CA SER A 490 -41.79 -4.44 14.80
C SER A 490 -41.52 -4.16 16.28
N PHE A 491 -40.54 -3.29 16.53
CA PHE A 491 -40.50 -2.37 17.66
C PHE A 491 -39.98 -1.00 17.19
N GLY A 492 -40.89 -0.03 17.13
CA GLY A 492 -40.78 1.35 17.65
C GLY A 492 -39.75 2.35 17.09
N ASP A 493 -40.27 3.56 16.82
CA ASP A 493 -39.62 4.89 16.77
C ASP A 493 -39.04 5.30 15.38
N ASP A 494 -39.52 6.30 14.64
CA ASP A 494 -40.50 7.37 14.85
C ASP A 494 -41.30 7.60 13.55
N ASP A 495 -42.61 7.77 13.71
CA ASP A 495 -43.60 8.14 12.71
C ASP A 495 -43.52 9.66 12.44
N ASP A 496 -42.84 10.04 11.36
CA ASP A 496 -43.14 11.26 10.63
C ASP A 496 -43.32 10.85 9.17
N GLY A 497 -44.57 10.55 8.81
CA GLY A 497 -45.01 10.01 7.52
C GLY A 497 -44.83 10.96 6.33
N CYS A 498 -43.71 11.65 6.24
CA CYS A 498 -43.39 12.50 5.11
C CYS A 498 -42.49 11.81 4.09
N SER A 499 -42.95 11.76 2.84
CA SER A 499 -42.18 11.21 1.73
C SER A 499 -40.95 12.09 1.45
N LEU A 500 -39.75 11.54 1.65
CA LEU A 500 -38.45 12.16 1.31
C LEU A 500 -38.21 12.24 -0.22
N ASP A 501 -39.28 12.32 -1.00
CA ASP A 501 -39.25 12.46 -2.45
C ASP A 501 -38.57 13.78 -2.81
N LEU A 502 -37.59 13.68 -3.71
CA LEU A 502 -36.85 14.85 -4.19
C LEU A 502 -37.77 15.63 -5.11
N LYS A 503 -38.20 16.83 -4.68
CA LYS A 503 -39.11 17.68 -5.46
C LYS A 503 -38.46 18.93 -6.03
N THR A 504 -37.50 19.51 -5.31
CA THR A 504 -36.84 20.74 -5.75
C THR A 504 -35.34 20.57 -5.70
N LEU A 505 -34.66 21.04 -6.75
CA LEU A 505 -33.21 21.18 -6.81
C LEU A 505 -32.89 22.66 -6.87
N VAL A 506 -32.04 23.12 -5.96
CA VAL A 506 -31.55 24.49 -5.88
C VAL A 506 -30.05 24.47 -6.11
N VAL A 507 -29.57 25.15 -7.15
CA VAL A 507 -28.15 25.15 -7.52
C VAL A 507 -27.60 26.56 -7.44
N GLY A 508 -26.57 26.75 -6.62
CA GLY A 508 -25.86 28.02 -6.53
C GLY A 508 -26.54 29.11 -5.70
N CYS A 509 -27.74 28.87 -5.14
CA CYS A 509 -28.49 29.91 -4.42
C CYS A 509 -28.03 30.11 -2.96
N SER A 510 -27.68 29.03 -2.24
CA SER A 510 -27.13 29.12 -0.87
C SER A 510 -25.64 29.44 -0.90
N ALA A 511 -24.90 28.70 -1.70
CA ALA A 511 -23.51 28.94 -2.03
C ALA A 511 -23.26 28.58 -3.49
N SER A 512 -22.37 29.32 -4.16
CA SER A 512 -22.16 29.22 -5.61
C SER A 512 -21.62 27.86 -6.08
N ASP A 513 -21.02 27.10 -5.17
CA ASP A 513 -20.41 25.79 -5.37
C ASP A 513 -21.29 24.64 -4.85
N THR A 514 -22.55 24.89 -4.51
CA THR A 514 -23.45 23.88 -3.92
C THR A 514 -24.69 23.60 -4.74
N MET A 515 -25.14 22.35 -4.68
CA MET A 515 -26.43 21.89 -5.18
C MET A 515 -27.19 21.20 -4.04
N GLU A 516 -28.40 21.68 -3.77
CA GLU A 516 -29.24 21.26 -2.65
C GLU A 516 -30.54 20.64 -3.15
N PHE A 517 -30.78 19.39 -2.77
CA PHE A 517 -32.07 18.75 -2.98
C PHE A 517 -32.97 18.98 -1.77
N ARG A 518 -34.23 19.33 -2.04
CA ARG A 518 -35.24 19.62 -1.02
C ARG A 518 -36.49 18.76 -1.21
N SER A 519 -37.12 18.43 -0.09
CA SER A 519 -38.41 17.73 0.01
C SER A 519 -39.42 18.62 0.73
N ASP A 520 -40.72 18.38 0.49
CA ASP A 520 -41.82 19.13 1.12
C ASP A 520 -42.13 18.65 2.54
N CYS A 521 -41.12 18.12 3.24
CA CYS A 521 -41.26 17.58 4.59
C CYS A 521 -41.08 18.64 5.65
N ASP A 522 -42.06 19.54 5.70
CA ASP A 522 -42.49 20.30 6.87
C ASP A 522 -43.87 20.88 6.54
N ASN A 523 -44.79 20.94 7.50
CA ASN A 523 -46.18 21.44 7.33
C ASN A 523 -46.26 22.96 7.05
N SER A 524 -45.20 23.56 6.49
CA SER A 524 -45.14 24.94 6.03
C SER A 524 -44.56 25.02 4.61
N PRO A 525 -45.31 25.55 3.62
CA PRO A 525 -44.81 25.85 2.27
C PRO A 525 -43.59 26.77 2.25
N ASP A 526 -43.31 27.47 3.35
CA ASP A 526 -42.28 28.51 3.45
C ASP A 526 -40.89 27.98 3.83
N LYS A 527 -40.75 26.71 4.26
CA LYS A 527 -39.45 26.15 4.69
C LYS A 527 -39.26 24.67 4.31
N PRO A 528 -38.99 24.35 3.04
CA PRO A 528 -38.75 22.97 2.59
C PRO A 528 -37.48 22.38 3.21
N ARG A 529 -37.54 21.11 3.61
CA ARG A 529 -36.43 20.38 4.26
C ARG A 529 -35.35 19.99 3.26
N VAL A 530 -34.09 20.32 3.57
CA VAL A 530 -32.92 19.92 2.76
C VAL A 530 -32.62 18.43 3.00
N THR A 531 -32.69 17.63 1.93
CA THR A 531 -32.51 16.18 1.98
C THR A 531 -31.06 15.78 1.74
N SER A 532 -30.40 16.41 0.78
CA SER A 532 -28.99 16.18 0.48
C SER A 532 -28.35 17.43 -0.13
N VAL A 533 -27.08 17.64 0.20
CA VAL A 533 -26.28 18.76 -0.32
C VAL A 533 -25.00 18.19 -0.91
N TYR A 534 -24.69 18.62 -2.13
CA TYR A 534 -23.45 18.27 -2.80
C TYR A 534 -22.66 19.53 -3.14
N GLN A 535 -21.35 19.43 -2.97
CA GLN A 535 -20.38 20.46 -3.34
C GLN A 535 -19.74 20.10 -4.68
N CYS A 536 -19.66 21.07 -5.60
CA CYS A 536 -19.13 20.91 -6.95
C CYS A 536 -17.62 21.16 -7.01
N HIS A 537 -16.90 20.35 -7.81
CA HIS A 537 -15.44 20.43 -7.89
C HIS A 537 -14.89 20.62 -9.31
N GLY A 538 -15.27 19.77 -10.24
CA GLY A 538 -14.72 19.77 -11.60
C GLY A 538 -15.61 19.01 -12.55
N GLY A 539 -15.48 19.28 -13.84
CA GLY A 539 -16.38 18.73 -14.83
C GLY A 539 -15.88 18.94 -16.24
N TRP A 540 -16.35 18.10 -17.15
CA TRP A 540 -16.00 18.14 -18.56
C TRP A 540 -17.21 17.82 -19.42
N VAL A 541 -17.07 18.05 -20.72
CA VAL A 541 -18.11 17.74 -21.71
C VAL A 541 -17.53 16.79 -22.73
N GLU A 542 -18.25 15.73 -23.04
CA GLU A 542 -17.86 14.73 -24.04
C GLU A 542 -19.09 14.30 -24.83
N ASN A 543 -19.02 14.44 -26.15
CA ASN A 543 -20.10 14.06 -27.08
C ASN A 543 -21.50 14.61 -26.71
N GLY A 544 -21.57 15.81 -26.13
CA GLY A 544 -22.83 16.44 -25.69
C GLY A 544 -23.28 16.06 -24.28
N THR A 545 -22.67 15.06 -23.65
CA THR A 545 -22.88 14.71 -22.24
C THR A 545 -21.97 15.54 -21.34
N HIS A 546 -22.54 16.15 -20.31
CA HIS A 546 -21.78 16.88 -19.30
C HIS A 546 -21.56 16.00 -18.07
N TYR A 547 -20.35 16.02 -17.53
CA TYR A 547 -19.98 15.30 -16.31
C TYR A 547 -19.55 16.27 -15.23
N LEU A 548 -19.99 16.02 -14.00
CA LEU A 548 -19.72 16.86 -12.83
C LEU A 548 -19.35 15.99 -11.63
N ILE A 549 -18.17 16.22 -11.07
CA ILE A 549 -17.71 15.58 -9.84
C ILE A 549 -18.19 16.40 -8.65
N THR A 550 -18.80 15.71 -7.68
CA THR A 550 -19.34 16.32 -6.47
C THR A 550 -18.98 15.53 -5.21
N THR A 551 -18.92 16.23 -4.08
CA THR A 551 -18.75 15.63 -2.75
C THR A 551 -20.02 15.86 -1.93
N PRO A 552 -20.64 14.82 -1.34
CA PRO A 552 -21.79 15.00 -0.46
C PRO A 552 -21.34 15.65 0.87
N LEU A 553 -22.02 16.73 1.27
CA LEU A 553 -21.75 17.40 2.55
C LEU A 553 -22.47 16.71 3.73
N SER A 554 -23.58 16.02 3.46
CA SER A 554 -24.29 15.19 4.44
C SER A 554 -23.58 13.84 4.58
N ARG A 555 -22.68 13.72 5.57
CA ARG A 555 -21.93 12.49 5.85
C ARG A 555 -22.84 11.40 6.46
N SER A 556 -23.53 10.62 5.64
CA SER A 556 -23.89 9.26 6.06
C SER A 556 -22.64 8.40 5.90
N SER A 557 -22.15 7.83 7.00
CA SER A 557 -20.85 7.13 7.10
C SER A 557 -20.71 5.85 6.25
N ARG A 558 -21.66 5.56 5.35
CA ARG A 558 -21.69 4.34 4.52
C ARG A 558 -21.83 4.59 3.02
N GLY A 559 -21.93 5.84 2.58
CA GLY A 559 -22.03 6.22 1.15
C GLY A 559 -20.66 6.45 0.50
N ALA A 560 -20.64 6.58 -0.83
CA ALA A 560 -19.43 6.96 -1.55
C ALA A 560 -18.99 8.39 -1.17
N ARG A 561 -17.68 8.61 -1.11
CA ARG A 561 -17.13 9.91 -0.74
C ARG A 561 -17.31 10.94 -1.85
N ARG A 562 -17.45 10.52 -3.11
CA ARG A 562 -17.76 11.38 -4.25
C ARG A 562 -18.73 10.72 -5.20
N TYR A 563 -19.43 11.56 -5.96
CA TYR A 563 -20.38 11.15 -6.97
C TYR A 563 -20.09 11.87 -8.29
N CYS A 564 -20.22 11.11 -9.38
CA CYS A 564 -20.25 11.68 -10.72
C CYS A 564 -21.71 11.89 -11.15
N PHE A 565 -22.06 13.13 -11.48
CA PHE A 565 -23.33 13.50 -12.09
C PHE A 565 -23.12 13.64 -13.59
N ALA A 566 -23.78 12.81 -14.39
CA ALA A 566 -23.84 12.96 -15.83
C ALA A 566 -25.18 13.59 -16.22
N TYR A 567 -25.17 14.58 -17.12
CA TYR A 567 -26.38 15.25 -17.55
C TYR A 567 -26.38 15.72 -19.00
N GLU A 568 -27.58 15.72 -19.59
CA GLU A 568 -27.84 16.11 -20.97
C GLU A 568 -29.12 16.92 -21.07
N ALA A 569 -29.10 17.99 -21.86
CA ALA A 569 -30.28 18.80 -22.15
C ALA A 569 -31.08 18.17 -23.30
N THR A 570 -32.31 17.76 -23.04
CA THR A 570 -33.25 17.34 -24.08
C THR A 570 -34.02 18.55 -24.60
N GLY A 571 -33.66 19.04 -25.79
CA GLY A 571 -34.41 20.09 -26.48
C GLY A 571 -33.86 20.46 -27.86
N GLY A 572 -34.56 20.06 -28.94
CA GLY A 572 -34.40 20.70 -30.25
C GLY A 572 -34.45 19.86 -31.55
N SER A 573 -34.94 18.62 -31.61
CA SER A 573 -35.09 17.93 -32.92
C SER A 573 -36.04 16.74 -32.92
N SER A 574 -37.35 17.02 -32.94
CA SER A 574 -38.39 16.32 -33.73
C SER A 574 -39.77 16.66 -33.15
N ALA A 575 -40.55 17.42 -33.93
CA ALA A 575 -41.97 17.57 -33.67
C ALA A 575 -42.66 16.22 -34.00
N SER A 576 -42.96 15.43 -32.98
CA SER A 576 -43.94 14.36 -33.08
C SER A 576 -45.16 14.72 -32.23
N VAL A 577 -46.31 14.65 -32.89
CA VAL A 577 -47.62 15.00 -32.36
C VAL A 577 -48.01 13.96 -31.30
N GLY A 578 -48.01 14.39 -30.04
CA GLY A 578 -48.51 13.59 -28.92
C GLY A 578 -48.62 14.48 -27.68
N LEU A 579 -49.75 14.41 -26.97
CA LEU A 579 -50.06 15.20 -25.79
C LEU A 579 -48.95 15.09 -24.73
N GLY A 580 -48.08 16.10 -24.68
CA GLY A 580 -46.99 16.27 -23.72
C GLY A 580 -46.91 17.74 -23.27
N PRO A 581 -46.05 18.06 -22.28
CA PRO A 581 -46.05 19.35 -21.58
C PRO A 581 -45.83 20.54 -22.52
N PRO A 582 -46.23 21.76 -22.14
CA PRO A 582 -46.29 22.91 -23.04
C PRO A 582 -44.93 23.18 -23.70
N ALA A 583 -45.00 23.49 -24.99
CA ALA A 583 -43.85 23.84 -25.83
C ALA A 583 -43.04 24.98 -25.21
N GLY A 584 -41.79 24.72 -24.84
CA GLY A 584 -40.84 25.72 -24.37
C GLY A 584 -39.96 25.34 -23.16
N ALA A 585 -40.29 24.29 -22.43
CA ALA A 585 -39.50 23.86 -21.26
C ALA A 585 -38.39 22.88 -21.65
N SER A 586 -37.13 23.32 -21.63
CA SER A 586 -35.98 22.42 -21.76
C SER A 586 -35.87 21.54 -20.50
N VAL A 587 -35.95 20.23 -20.70
CA VAL A 587 -35.78 19.25 -19.61
C VAL A 587 -34.33 18.78 -19.63
N ILE A 588 -33.68 18.77 -18.47
CA ILE A 588 -32.32 18.24 -18.34
C ILE A 588 -32.38 16.91 -17.59
N ARG A 589 -31.81 15.86 -18.17
CA ARG A 589 -31.79 14.51 -17.62
C ARG A 589 -30.49 14.31 -16.87
N PHE A 590 -30.56 13.80 -15.64
CA PHE A 590 -29.41 13.51 -14.78
C PHE A 590 -29.34 12.03 -14.44
N SER A 591 -28.13 11.51 -14.35
CA SER A 591 -27.78 10.23 -13.73
C SER A 591 -26.58 10.41 -12.80
N THR A 592 -26.51 9.62 -11.74
CA THR A 592 -25.42 9.70 -10.76
C THR A 592 -24.76 8.35 -10.57
N SER A 593 -23.44 8.33 -10.46
CA SER A 593 -22.65 7.13 -10.18
C SER A 593 -21.71 7.34 -8.99
N SER A 594 -21.54 6.30 -8.18
CA SER A 594 -20.62 6.28 -7.03
C SER A 594 -19.25 5.68 -7.32
N ASN A 595 -19.05 5.01 -8.46
CA ASN A 595 -17.79 4.32 -8.77
C ASN A 595 -16.97 5.03 -9.87
N THR A 596 -17.60 5.39 -11.00
CA THR A 596 -16.97 6.00 -12.17
C THR A 596 -17.99 6.78 -13.01
N CYS A 597 -17.54 7.74 -13.82
CA CYS A 597 -18.40 8.46 -14.76
C CYS A 597 -18.75 7.59 -15.99
N THR A 598 -19.96 7.03 -16.00
CA THR A 598 -20.45 6.14 -17.06
C THR A 598 -21.03 6.90 -18.25
N ARG A 599 -20.77 6.41 -19.46
CA ARG A 599 -21.29 6.99 -20.72
C ARG A 599 -22.65 6.44 -21.17
N ASP A 600 -23.12 5.35 -20.56
CA ASP A 600 -24.36 4.69 -20.98
C ASP A 600 -25.59 5.30 -20.32
N SER A 601 -26.35 6.07 -21.09
CA SER A 601 -27.72 6.51 -20.79
C SER A 601 -28.74 5.35 -20.82
N ALA A 602 -28.35 4.16 -21.34
CA ALA A 602 -29.21 2.99 -21.54
C ALA A 602 -29.15 1.93 -20.42
N SER A 603 -28.43 2.16 -19.32
CA SER A 603 -28.25 1.17 -18.25
C SER A 603 -29.40 1.13 -17.22
N THR A 604 -30.63 1.21 -17.72
CA THR A 604 -31.85 0.81 -16.98
C THR A 604 -32.01 -0.72 -16.93
N ALA A 605 -31.21 -1.48 -17.67
CA ALA A 605 -31.07 -2.92 -17.50
C ALA A 605 -30.14 -3.27 -16.31
N ALA A 606 -30.44 -4.38 -15.64
CA ALA A 606 -29.73 -4.88 -14.45
C ALA A 606 -28.19 -4.86 -14.63
N GLY A 607 -27.47 -4.13 -13.75
CA GLY A 607 -25.99 -4.08 -13.74
C GLY A 607 -25.34 -2.69 -13.60
N ALA A 608 -26.06 -1.57 -13.76
CA ALA A 608 -25.43 -0.25 -13.57
C ALA A 608 -25.35 0.25 -12.12
N SER A 609 -24.19 0.82 -11.77
CA SER A 609 -23.86 1.52 -10.51
C SER A 609 -24.60 2.85 -10.30
N ASN A 610 -25.68 3.09 -11.05
CA ASN A 610 -26.45 4.33 -10.97
C ASN A 610 -27.23 4.38 -9.65
N VAL A 611 -26.86 5.34 -8.79
CA VAL A 611 -27.46 5.52 -7.46
C VAL A 611 -28.77 6.31 -7.53
N LEU A 612 -28.82 7.33 -8.40
CA LEU A 612 -29.96 8.21 -8.65
C LEU A 612 -30.05 8.53 -10.15
N ALA A 613 -31.26 8.56 -10.70
CA ALA A 613 -31.54 9.21 -11.99
C ALA A 613 -32.82 10.03 -11.87
N PHE A 614 -32.82 11.24 -12.44
CA PHE A 614 -33.91 12.21 -12.30
C PHE A 614 -33.87 13.24 -13.44
N ASN A 615 -34.99 13.91 -13.66
CA ASN A 615 -35.13 15.00 -14.62
C ASN A 615 -35.37 16.31 -13.89
N ILE A 616 -34.83 17.40 -14.43
CA ILE A 616 -35.08 18.74 -13.90
C ILE A 616 -35.72 19.65 -14.94
N THR A 617 -36.61 20.51 -14.48
CA THR A 617 -37.25 21.56 -15.28
C THR A 617 -37.08 22.90 -14.60
N ASN A 618 -36.70 23.92 -15.36
CA ASN A 618 -36.38 25.24 -14.82
C ASN A 618 -37.62 25.91 -14.20
N GLN A 619 -37.52 26.37 -12.95
CA GLN A 619 -38.54 27.14 -12.24
C GLN A 619 -38.18 28.62 -12.04
N GLY A 620 -36.96 29.03 -12.40
CA GLY A 620 -36.48 30.42 -12.28
C GLY A 620 -35.05 30.52 -11.77
N GLN A 621 -34.52 31.74 -11.75
CA GLN A 621 -33.22 32.04 -11.14
C GLN A 621 -33.34 32.17 -9.61
N CYS A 622 -32.21 32.10 -8.92
CA CYS A 622 -32.14 32.43 -7.51
C CYS A 622 -32.59 33.89 -7.31
N THR A 623 -33.69 34.12 -6.58
CA THR A 623 -34.12 35.47 -6.23
C THR A 623 -33.13 36.06 -5.23
N GLU A 624 -32.57 37.23 -5.53
CA GLU A 624 -31.79 38.01 -4.56
C GLU A 624 -32.72 38.51 -3.44
N THR A 625 -32.92 37.71 -2.39
CA THR A 625 -33.44 38.23 -1.13
C THR A 625 -32.29 38.90 -0.39
N SER A 626 -32.32 40.23 -0.42
CA SER A 626 -31.50 41.18 0.33
C SER A 626 -29.99 41.06 0.11
N SER A 627 -29.50 41.96 -0.74
CA SER A 627 -28.24 42.65 -0.51
C SER A 627 -28.19 43.13 0.96
N SER A 628 -27.55 42.36 1.83
CA SER A 628 -26.70 43.02 2.81
C SER A 628 -25.56 43.59 1.98
N THR A 629 -25.62 44.89 1.70
CA THR A 629 -24.47 45.66 1.23
C THR A 629 -23.31 45.40 2.19
N ARG A 630 -22.49 44.41 1.89
CA ARG A 630 -21.11 44.41 2.36
C ARG A 630 -20.49 45.58 1.63
N LEU A 631 -20.31 46.68 2.34
CA LEU A 631 -19.43 47.76 1.92
C LEU A 631 -18.09 47.13 1.54
N GLU A 632 -17.81 47.17 0.24
CA GLU A 632 -16.47 47.00 -0.32
C GLU A 632 -15.46 47.78 0.57
N PRO A 633 -14.36 47.15 1.05
CA PRO A 633 -13.35 47.83 1.87
C PRO A 633 -12.75 49.08 1.20
N SER A 634 -12.85 49.16 -0.13
CA SER A 634 -12.41 50.28 -0.95
C SER A 634 -13.23 51.56 -0.73
N ALA A 635 -14.55 51.45 -0.51
CA ALA A 635 -15.41 52.62 -0.27
C ALA A 635 -15.17 53.25 1.11
N LEU A 636 -14.87 52.43 2.13
CA LEU A 636 -14.52 52.89 3.47
C LEU A 636 -13.14 53.58 3.49
N LEU A 637 -12.18 53.07 2.71
CA LEU A 637 -10.88 53.73 2.51
C LEU A 637 -11.01 55.09 1.82
N HIS A 638 -11.87 55.21 0.80
CA HIS A 638 -12.12 56.50 0.16
C HIS A 638 -12.84 57.49 1.10
N LEU A 639 -13.82 57.03 1.88
CA LEU A 639 -14.52 57.87 2.86
C LEU A 639 -13.60 58.34 3.99
N THR A 640 -12.72 57.47 4.50
CA THR A 640 -11.72 57.85 5.53
C THR A 640 -10.67 58.81 4.99
N ALA A 641 -10.19 58.62 3.75
CA ALA A 641 -9.27 59.55 3.09
C ALA A 641 -9.91 60.93 2.86
N LEU A 642 -11.18 60.97 2.46
CA LEU A 642 -11.92 62.21 2.25
C LEU A 642 -12.18 62.94 3.57
N LEU A 643 -12.50 62.21 4.66
CA LEU A 643 -12.64 62.79 6.00
C LEU A 643 -11.31 63.33 6.54
N GLN A 644 -10.20 62.62 6.32
CA GLN A 644 -8.87 63.08 6.70
C GLN A 644 -8.48 64.34 5.91
N PHE A 645 -8.76 64.38 4.62
CA PHE A 645 -8.50 65.56 3.78
C PHE A 645 -9.31 66.78 4.24
N LEU A 646 -10.59 66.59 4.57
CA LEU A 646 -11.45 67.65 5.11
C LEU A 646 -10.98 68.12 6.50
N LEU A 647 -10.52 67.22 7.37
CA LEU A 647 -9.92 67.58 8.67
C LEU A 647 -8.63 68.39 8.51
N VAL A 648 -7.74 67.99 7.60
CA VAL A 648 -6.50 68.72 7.30
C VAL A 648 -6.79 70.11 6.76
N MET A 649 -7.78 70.25 5.87
CA MET A 649 -8.22 71.55 5.36
C MET A 649 -8.87 72.42 6.45
N HIS A 650 -9.58 71.82 7.40
CA HIS A 650 -10.14 72.54 8.54
C HIS A 650 -9.05 73.05 9.49
N PHE A 651 -8.04 72.23 9.80
CA PHE A 651 -6.89 72.65 10.61
C PHE A 651 -5.97 73.65 9.89
N ALA A 652 -5.83 73.56 8.56
CA ALA A 652 -5.09 74.53 7.76
C ALA A 652 -5.77 75.92 7.77
N ASN A 653 -7.11 75.96 7.70
CA ASN A 653 -7.87 77.20 7.82
C ASN A 653 -7.81 77.81 9.23
N LEU A 654 -7.71 76.99 10.28
CA LEU A 654 -7.56 77.45 11.66
C LEU A 654 -6.14 78.00 11.97
N ARG A 655 -5.11 77.68 11.18
CA ARG A 655 -3.74 78.20 11.36
C ARG A 655 -3.46 79.53 10.64
N LEU A 656 -4.40 80.06 9.86
CA LEU A 656 -4.27 81.36 9.19
C LEU A 656 -4.68 82.56 10.05
N HIS A 657 -5.09 82.36 11.31
CA HIS A 657 -5.43 83.43 12.26
C HIS A 657 -4.71 83.23 13.61
N SER A 658 -3.40 83.48 13.64
CA SER A 658 -2.70 83.79 14.90
C SER A 658 -1.43 84.62 14.61
N PRO A 659 -1.23 85.77 15.27
CA PRO A 659 -0.19 86.74 14.90
C PRO A 659 1.19 86.41 15.47
N LEU A 660 2.20 86.89 14.73
CA LEU A 660 3.64 86.83 14.97
C LEU A 660 4.06 87.31 16.37
N ILE A 661 4.92 86.52 17.05
CA ILE A 661 5.85 87.03 18.07
C ILE A 661 7.26 86.56 17.73
N SER A 662 8.15 87.54 17.61
CA SER A 662 9.58 87.46 17.36
C SER A 662 10.37 86.93 18.56
N HIS A 663 11.42 86.13 18.33
CA HIS A 663 12.72 86.40 18.95
C HIS A 663 13.90 85.69 18.25
N SER A 664 14.90 86.55 18.02
CA SER A 664 16.30 86.48 17.58
C SER A 664 17.24 85.31 17.98
N ARG A 665 18.14 85.00 17.02
CA ARG A 665 19.60 84.68 17.08
C ARG A 665 20.00 83.40 17.86
N ILE A 666 20.89 82.54 17.38
CA ILE A 666 22.34 82.72 17.10
C ILE A 666 22.84 81.54 16.20
N PRO A 667 23.81 81.74 15.29
CA PRO A 667 24.43 80.66 14.50
C PRO A 667 25.77 80.17 15.11
N VAL A 668 26.27 79.00 14.71
CA VAL A 668 27.68 78.73 14.33
C VAL A 668 27.95 77.23 14.14
N ARG A 669 28.57 76.94 12.98
CA ARG A 669 29.37 75.78 12.50
C ARG A 669 28.69 74.44 12.21
#